data_AF-A0A2D8ESB6-F1
#
_entry.id   AF-A0A2D8ESB6-F1
#
_cell.length_a   1.000
_cell.length_b   1.000
_cell.length_c   1.000
_cell.angle_alpha   90.00
_cell.angle_beta   90.00
_cell.angle_gamma   90.00
#
_symmetry.space_group_name_H-M   'P 1'
#
loop_
_entity.id
_entity.type
_entity.pdbx_description
1 polymer ?
#
loop_
_entity_poly.entity_id
_entity_poly.type
_entity_poly.pdbx_seq_one_letter_code
_entity_poly.pdbx_strand_id
1 'polypeptide(L)'
;MYRIAHIADTHIKNLKYHYEYKKVFEQLYETLRKEDVDYIVHCGDIAHTKTQISPEFVELCSDFFANLESIAPTYIILGNHDGNLKNSSRQDALSPIVSALNLPNLYLLKNAGETVLTTDLALNVLSVFDEDNWVAPSDQSRINIALYHGAIGGVSTDVGWVMDHGDHDIGVFAGHDFAMLGDIHKTNQILDTEGRVRYCGSTVQQNHGETNDKGFLIWEIEDKNTFTVKHHVLLNPKPFVTIELTPKGRMPKGTDIPTGARLRLVSNNNLPLDVMRKAVEVAKSRFKPESISFLNRAAGERGEISLGKNFKVENLRDVAVQERLMRKYLEDYEPTEDTIQKIYELNRKYNSHIEENEDIARNVNWNINRFEWDNLFNYGEDNNLDFTNLNGIVGIFGKNYSGKSSVIDGMLYTMFNTTSKNERKNYNIINQNKKNCIGTIELQIGEKTYTIERKSEKYVKRLKGVETNEARTFLDFTQDGDLSLNGTTRNETDANIRKQFGTIEDFLLTSMASQLDSLSFIKEGSTKRKEILAKFLDLEIFEKKFKLAKEDSSDLKAVLRRIGDTDYDKDIAIAEVHCEEAQKELQADTERCDAVRLQLAQNEQAHSDLTEQIDSIPTERLNIKKLIERRTQLTNNIEDTKENISELKIEISEFDDKLKTYDDFLTTINIEELLEEKRQYDDFKQRYDSTVNRARIMDNDYKTMSKKLTLLDEVPCGSAYVTSCKFISDAHSASLELPLLEKTIVKKIEEAKGYKEKVVSVNSAEMVELIDRYNETIIAKNAIEIEKRDNKVSIEKLFAKIKTMTSDLSETNEKIALYEDNKEAIQNIENLISSRNEVAEMIETNKKDIEAFEEGLSVHNRTIGSLEQKVETLKDKKQELLDIRAEFAAYDLFMRCMHSNGIAYDIIKRRLPVINEEIAKTISNIVDFEVFFQESGNKLDVLIKHPNYEARPIEMGSGAEKTLASMGIRLALLSVSSLPKGNIFILDEPGTALDAENMEGFIRMLDLVKTYFKTVILISHLDSLKDIVDMEISIDKNNGYARINQ
;
A
#
# COMPACT_ATOMS: atom_id res chain seq x y z
N MET A 1 64.97 23.10 -52.64
CA MET A 1 64.72 21.94 -51.78
C MET A 1 64.55 22.47 -50.37
N TYR A 2 63.46 22.10 -49.72
CA TYR A 2 63.11 22.50 -48.36
C TYR A 2 62.92 21.26 -47.49
N ARG A 3 63.51 21.28 -46.29
CA ARG A 3 63.28 20.30 -45.23
C ARG A 3 62.38 20.91 -44.16
N ILE A 4 61.14 20.46 -44.10
CA ILE A 4 60.15 20.98 -43.15
C ILE A 4 59.79 19.90 -42.14
N ALA A 5 60.04 20.17 -40.87
CA ALA A 5 59.55 19.34 -39.78
C ALA A 5 58.07 19.65 -39.50
N HIS A 6 57.21 18.63 -39.60
CA HIS A 6 55.78 18.72 -39.33
C HIS A 6 55.46 17.98 -38.01
N ILE A 7 55.04 18.75 -37.01
CA ILE A 7 54.75 18.34 -35.63
C ILE A 7 53.30 18.72 -35.31
N ALA A 8 52.57 17.96 -34.49
CA ALA A 8 51.25 18.32 -34.00
C ALA A 8 50.90 17.56 -32.70
N ASP A 9 49.80 17.93 -32.06
CA ASP A 9 49.14 17.17 -30.99
C ASP A 9 50.10 16.78 -29.85
N THR A 10 50.90 17.77 -29.41
CA THR A 10 51.90 17.58 -28.36
C THR A 10 51.24 17.44 -26.98
N HIS A 11 50.14 18.16 -26.74
CA HIS A 11 49.32 18.10 -25.53
C HIS A 11 50.12 18.08 -24.22
N ILE A 12 50.96 19.08 -23.98
CA ILE A 12 51.64 19.25 -22.70
C ILE A 12 50.59 19.36 -21.59
N LYS A 13 50.61 18.42 -20.65
CA LYS A 13 49.69 18.39 -19.51
C LYS A 13 50.16 19.32 -18.40
N ASN A 14 49.25 19.79 -17.56
CA ASN A 14 49.60 20.69 -16.45
C ASN A 14 50.59 20.07 -15.44
N LEU A 15 50.33 18.86 -14.96
CA LEU A 15 51.09 18.28 -13.83
C LEU A 15 51.63 16.86 -14.07
N LYS A 16 51.33 16.27 -15.23
CA LYS A 16 51.59 14.84 -15.49
C LYS A 16 52.55 14.66 -16.66
N TYR A 17 53.41 13.65 -16.54
CA TYR A 17 54.34 13.17 -17.58
C TYR A 17 55.44 14.15 -18.02
N HIS A 18 55.73 15.18 -17.23
CA HIS A 18 56.77 16.17 -17.55
C HIS A 18 58.15 15.56 -17.72
N TYR A 19 58.46 14.47 -17.01
CA TYR A 19 59.70 13.73 -17.20
C TYR A 19 59.76 13.11 -18.60
N GLU A 20 58.68 12.48 -19.04
CA GLU A 20 58.54 11.85 -20.35
C GLU A 20 58.58 12.90 -21.46
N TYR A 21 57.83 14.01 -21.33
CA TYR A 21 57.89 15.12 -22.27
C TYR A 21 59.32 15.62 -22.43
N LYS A 22 60.05 15.91 -21.33
CA LYS A 22 61.44 16.37 -21.40
C LYS A 22 62.33 15.39 -22.17
N LYS A 23 62.21 14.08 -21.93
CA LYS A 23 62.99 13.04 -22.63
C LYS A 23 62.62 12.85 -24.08
N VAL A 24 61.35 13.01 -24.43
CA VAL A 24 60.90 12.94 -25.82
C VAL A 24 61.31 14.22 -26.58
N PHE A 25 61.23 15.38 -25.94
CA PHE A 25 61.66 16.65 -26.49
C PHE A 25 63.18 16.70 -26.72
N GLU A 26 63.99 16.16 -25.80
CA GLU A 26 65.44 15.97 -26.03
C GLU A 26 65.71 15.20 -27.34
N GLN A 27 65.03 14.07 -27.56
CA GLN A 27 65.15 13.27 -28.79
C GLN A 27 64.70 14.03 -30.04
N LEU A 28 63.59 14.78 -29.92
CA LEU A 28 63.07 15.63 -30.99
C LEU A 28 64.13 16.65 -31.42
N TYR A 29 64.68 17.42 -30.47
CA TYR A 29 65.66 18.45 -30.74
C TYR A 29 66.94 17.89 -31.37
N GLU A 30 67.44 16.77 -30.86
CA GLU A 30 68.60 16.09 -31.44
C GLU A 30 68.34 15.64 -32.89
N THR A 31 67.15 15.11 -33.16
CA THR A 31 66.77 14.66 -34.50
C THR A 31 66.62 15.82 -35.47
N LEU A 32 65.93 16.90 -35.06
CA LEU A 32 65.76 18.11 -35.89
C LEU A 32 67.11 18.73 -36.27
N ARG A 33 68.06 18.83 -35.33
CA ARG A 33 69.43 19.32 -35.61
C ARG A 33 70.19 18.40 -36.56
N LYS A 34 70.02 17.08 -36.41
CA LYS A 34 70.74 16.08 -37.23
C LYS A 34 70.24 16.07 -38.68
N GLU A 35 68.94 16.23 -38.88
CA GLU A 35 68.32 16.22 -40.20
C GLU A 35 68.43 17.59 -40.91
N ASP A 36 68.98 18.60 -40.22
CA ASP A 36 69.28 19.94 -40.76
C ASP A 36 68.06 20.56 -41.43
N VAL A 37 66.99 20.72 -40.63
CA VAL A 37 65.69 21.22 -41.10
C VAL A 37 65.73 22.72 -41.35
N ASP A 38 65.11 23.17 -42.45
CA ASP A 38 65.03 24.59 -42.80
C ASP A 38 63.92 25.30 -42.01
N TYR A 39 62.81 24.60 -41.75
CA TYR A 39 61.62 25.13 -41.08
C TYR A 39 61.00 24.09 -40.15
N ILE A 40 60.43 24.54 -39.03
CA ILE A 40 59.61 23.73 -38.13
C ILE A 40 58.19 24.27 -38.17
N VAL A 41 57.22 23.38 -38.36
CA VAL A 41 55.79 23.70 -38.39
C VAL A 41 55.08 22.84 -37.34
N HIS A 42 54.41 23.50 -36.39
CA HIS A 42 53.56 22.85 -35.41
C HIS A 42 52.08 23.11 -35.71
N CYS A 43 51.35 22.07 -36.13
CA CYS A 43 49.94 22.12 -36.51
C CYS A 43 48.99 22.01 -35.30
N GLY A 44 49.15 22.85 -34.29
CA GLY A 44 48.19 22.97 -33.17
C GLY A 44 48.27 21.90 -32.08
N ASP A 45 47.54 22.14 -30.99
CA ASP A 45 47.41 21.32 -29.78
C ASP A 45 48.71 21.11 -29.01
N ILE A 46 49.28 22.22 -28.56
CA ILE A 46 50.43 22.20 -27.65
C ILE A 46 49.95 22.10 -26.21
N ALA A 47 48.85 22.76 -25.85
CA ALA A 47 48.21 22.59 -24.55
C ALA A 47 47.30 21.35 -24.53
N HIS A 48 47.22 20.68 -23.37
CA HIS A 48 46.21 19.63 -23.17
C HIS A 48 44.87 20.19 -22.69
N THR A 49 44.90 21.19 -21.80
CA THR A 49 43.74 21.60 -20.98
C THR A 49 43.17 22.97 -21.36
N LYS A 50 43.21 23.35 -22.64
CA LYS A 50 42.66 24.63 -23.12
C LYS A 50 43.25 25.78 -22.32
N THR A 51 42.40 26.67 -21.82
CA THR A 51 42.79 27.88 -21.10
C THR A 51 43.20 27.66 -19.63
N GLN A 52 43.18 26.43 -19.11
CA GLN A 52 43.63 26.15 -17.74
C GLN A 52 45.09 25.69 -17.77
N ILE A 53 46.00 26.60 -17.43
CA ILE A 53 47.44 26.37 -17.46
C ILE A 53 48.04 26.43 -16.05
N SER A 54 48.94 25.50 -15.73
CA SER A 54 49.72 25.53 -14.49
C SER A 54 51.09 26.21 -14.70
N PRO A 55 51.77 26.65 -13.63
CA PRO A 55 53.13 27.16 -13.73
C PRO A 55 54.09 26.18 -14.41
N GLU A 56 53.96 24.88 -14.14
CA GLU A 56 54.80 23.83 -14.72
C GLU A 56 54.55 23.68 -16.23
N PHE A 57 53.29 23.76 -16.69
CA PHE A 57 52.99 23.80 -18.11
C PHE A 57 53.67 25.01 -18.77
N VAL A 58 53.57 26.19 -18.15
CA VAL A 58 54.18 27.41 -18.70
C VAL A 58 55.70 27.26 -18.82
N GLU A 59 56.36 26.68 -17.81
CA GLU A 59 57.80 26.38 -17.85
C GLU A 59 58.14 25.45 -19.02
N LEU A 60 57.49 24.28 -19.09
CA LEU A 60 57.80 23.26 -20.09
C LEU A 60 57.47 23.72 -21.52
N CYS A 61 56.35 24.44 -21.71
CA CYS A 61 55.98 25.05 -22.98
C CYS A 61 56.97 26.14 -23.41
N SER A 62 57.46 26.94 -22.45
CA SER A 62 58.45 27.98 -22.74
C SER A 62 59.77 27.37 -23.20
N ASP A 63 60.24 26.32 -22.50
CA ASP A 63 61.42 25.57 -22.89
C ASP A 63 61.23 24.91 -24.27
N PHE A 64 60.04 24.38 -24.54
CA PHE A 64 59.71 23.78 -25.83
C PHE A 64 59.88 24.78 -26.97
N PHE A 65 59.29 25.96 -26.86
CA PHE A 65 59.42 27.01 -27.86
C PHE A 65 60.84 27.54 -28.01
N ALA A 66 61.55 27.80 -26.91
CA ALA A 66 62.93 28.28 -26.95
C ALA A 66 63.87 27.28 -27.65
N ASN A 67 63.67 25.98 -27.45
CA ASN A 67 64.52 24.97 -28.08
C ASN A 67 64.19 24.79 -29.57
N LEU A 68 62.92 24.78 -29.98
CA LEU A 68 62.56 24.66 -31.40
C LEU A 68 63.08 25.85 -32.22
N GLU A 69 62.83 27.06 -31.73
CA GLU A 69 63.25 28.31 -32.39
C GLU A 69 64.76 28.40 -32.57
N SER A 70 65.53 27.90 -31.59
CA SER A 70 66.99 27.87 -31.65
C SER A 70 67.57 26.94 -32.73
N ILE A 71 66.76 26.01 -33.25
CA ILE A 71 67.17 25.03 -34.26
C ILE A 71 66.86 25.56 -35.65
N ALA A 72 65.62 26.00 -35.89
CA ALA A 72 65.17 26.55 -37.16
C ALA A 72 63.95 27.48 -36.94
N PRO A 73 63.66 28.40 -37.88
CA PRO A 73 62.43 29.20 -37.82
C PRO A 73 61.19 28.32 -37.62
N THR A 74 60.46 28.62 -36.55
CA THR A 74 59.37 27.78 -36.04
C THR A 74 58.03 28.50 -36.19
N TYR A 75 57.11 27.89 -36.93
CA TYR A 75 55.77 28.37 -37.19
C TYR A 75 54.75 27.51 -36.44
N ILE A 76 53.88 28.14 -35.67
CA ILE A 76 52.89 27.46 -34.83
C ILE A 76 51.51 27.99 -35.22
N ILE A 77 50.55 27.09 -35.44
CA ILE A 77 49.12 27.42 -35.46
C ILE A 77 48.48 26.96 -34.15
N LEU A 78 47.33 27.52 -33.80
CA LEU A 78 46.58 27.08 -32.63
C LEU A 78 45.65 25.92 -32.99
N GLY A 79 45.56 24.93 -32.11
CA GLY A 79 44.57 23.87 -32.17
C GLY A 79 43.35 24.11 -31.27
N ASN A 80 42.43 23.15 -31.26
CA ASN A 80 41.18 23.23 -30.50
C ASN A 80 41.42 23.11 -28.97
N HIS A 81 42.52 22.48 -28.54
CA HIS A 81 42.96 22.40 -27.15
C HIS A 81 43.87 23.54 -26.71
N ASP A 82 44.25 24.47 -27.59
CA ASP A 82 45.04 25.65 -27.21
C ASP A 82 44.16 26.82 -26.73
N GLY A 83 42.86 26.80 -27.00
CA GLY A 83 41.93 27.84 -26.56
C GLY A 83 40.50 27.35 -26.36
N ASN A 84 39.54 28.27 -26.35
CA ASN A 84 38.13 27.93 -26.22
C ASN A 84 37.37 28.44 -27.45
N LEU A 85 37.19 27.57 -28.45
CA LEU A 85 36.55 27.90 -29.72
C LEU A 85 35.11 28.40 -29.55
N LYS A 86 34.40 27.94 -28.51
CA LYS A 86 33.03 28.39 -28.19
C LYS A 86 32.96 29.79 -27.59
N ASN A 87 34.09 30.37 -27.20
CA ASN A 87 34.17 31.71 -26.64
C ASN A 87 35.38 32.43 -27.22
N SER A 88 35.26 32.86 -28.48
CA SER A 88 36.29 33.59 -29.23
C SER A 88 36.80 34.87 -28.55
N SER A 89 36.04 35.43 -27.60
CA SER A 89 36.47 36.58 -26.79
C SER A 89 37.47 36.23 -25.69
N ARG A 90 37.61 34.94 -25.34
CA ARG A 90 38.53 34.45 -24.31
C ARG A 90 39.91 34.23 -24.92
N GLN A 91 40.95 34.66 -24.22
CA GLN A 91 42.33 34.46 -24.65
C GLN A 91 42.71 32.97 -24.70
N ASP A 92 43.55 32.60 -25.67
CA ASP A 92 44.14 31.26 -25.79
C ASP A 92 45.35 31.08 -24.82
N ALA A 93 45.81 29.84 -24.66
CA ALA A 93 46.85 29.47 -23.72
C ALA A 93 48.26 29.89 -24.19
N LEU A 94 48.49 30.00 -25.50
CA LEU A 94 49.83 30.11 -26.07
C LEU A 94 50.22 31.54 -26.42
N SER A 95 49.30 32.35 -26.95
CA SER A 95 49.54 33.75 -27.32
C SER A 95 50.19 34.56 -26.21
N PRO A 96 49.76 34.47 -24.92
CA PRO A 96 50.43 35.17 -23.83
C PRO A 96 51.86 34.69 -23.60
N ILE A 97 52.13 33.39 -23.74
CA ILE A 97 53.45 32.78 -23.55
C ILE A 97 54.39 33.23 -24.68
N VAL A 98 53.96 33.08 -25.93
CA VAL A 98 54.75 33.49 -27.11
C VAL A 98 55.09 34.97 -27.05
N SER A 99 54.12 35.83 -26.72
CA SER A 99 54.31 37.27 -26.57
C SER A 99 55.30 37.62 -25.44
N ALA A 100 55.24 36.90 -24.32
CA ALA A 100 56.14 37.10 -23.19
C ALA A 100 57.58 36.64 -23.49
N LEU A 101 57.76 35.55 -24.23
CA LEU A 101 59.07 35.04 -24.61
C LEU A 101 59.76 35.91 -25.67
N ASN A 102 58.99 36.49 -26.60
CA ASN A 102 59.47 37.42 -27.63
C ASN A 102 60.72 36.90 -28.38
N LEU A 103 60.67 35.63 -28.81
CA LEU A 103 61.76 34.96 -29.52
C LEU A 103 61.76 35.34 -31.01
N PRO A 104 62.92 35.61 -31.64
CA PRO A 104 62.98 36.24 -32.95
C PRO A 104 62.58 35.33 -34.12
N ASN A 105 62.81 34.02 -34.04
CA ASN A 105 62.43 33.06 -35.09
C ASN A 105 61.22 32.18 -34.70
N LEU A 106 60.40 32.63 -33.74
CA LEU A 106 59.16 31.95 -33.34
C LEU A 106 57.95 32.75 -33.84
N TYR A 107 57.11 32.13 -34.66
CA TYR A 107 55.98 32.77 -35.30
C TYR A 107 54.68 32.05 -34.94
N LEU A 108 53.79 32.73 -34.21
CA LEU A 108 52.44 32.24 -33.94
C LEU A 108 51.48 32.76 -35.00
N LEU A 109 51.03 31.88 -35.89
CA LEU A 109 50.08 32.15 -36.97
C LEU A 109 48.66 31.84 -36.46
N LYS A 110 48.13 32.73 -35.62
CA LYS A 110 46.83 32.53 -34.96
C LYS A 110 45.63 32.63 -35.91
N ASN A 111 45.66 33.57 -36.85
CA ASN A 111 44.52 33.89 -37.72
C ASN A 111 44.72 33.24 -39.10
N ALA A 112 43.63 33.11 -39.87
CA ALA A 112 43.74 32.60 -41.22
C ALA A 112 44.53 33.57 -42.10
N GLY A 113 45.36 33.04 -43.00
CA GLY A 113 46.15 33.89 -43.90
C GLY A 113 47.38 33.22 -44.51
N GLU A 114 48.03 33.97 -45.40
CA GLU A 114 49.24 33.56 -46.11
C GLU A 114 50.49 34.16 -45.46
N THR A 115 51.49 33.31 -45.22
CA THR A 115 52.82 33.69 -44.74
C THR A 115 53.86 33.26 -45.77
N VAL A 116 54.44 34.23 -46.48
CA VAL A 116 55.46 33.99 -47.50
C VAL A 116 56.83 33.82 -46.83
N LEU A 117 57.41 32.63 -46.95
CA LEU A 117 58.70 32.30 -46.32
C LEU A 117 59.88 32.70 -47.21
N THR A 118 59.75 32.44 -48.51
CA THR A 118 60.73 32.79 -49.55
C THR A 118 59.99 33.18 -50.82
N THR A 119 60.71 33.53 -51.89
CA THR A 119 60.09 33.87 -53.19
C THR A 119 59.22 32.76 -53.77
N ASP A 120 59.50 31.52 -53.41
CA ASP A 120 58.98 30.29 -53.98
C ASP A 120 58.27 29.36 -52.98
N LEU A 121 58.13 29.76 -51.70
CA LEU A 121 57.45 28.99 -50.65
C LEU A 121 56.53 29.87 -49.79
N ALA A 122 55.29 29.41 -49.57
CA ALA A 122 54.33 30.04 -48.67
C ALA A 122 53.58 29.01 -47.80
N LEU A 123 53.25 29.41 -46.58
CA LEU A 123 52.36 28.70 -45.66
C LEU A 123 50.99 29.39 -45.66
N ASN A 124 49.93 28.61 -45.83
CA ASN A 124 48.55 29.10 -45.82
C ASN A 124 47.82 28.49 -44.62
N VAL A 125 47.47 29.29 -43.62
CA VAL A 125 46.82 28.79 -42.41
C VAL A 125 45.31 28.88 -42.54
N LEU A 126 44.64 27.73 -42.43
CA LEU A 126 43.22 27.65 -42.11
C LEU A 126 43.12 27.58 -40.58
N SER A 127 42.67 28.67 -39.95
CA SER A 127 42.64 28.76 -38.49
C SER A 127 41.27 28.42 -37.94
N VAL A 128 41.21 27.50 -36.97
CA VAL A 128 39.99 27.19 -36.20
C VAL A 128 39.45 28.35 -35.36
N PHE A 129 40.22 29.44 -35.22
CA PHE A 129 39.77 30.68 -34.57
C PHE A 129 39.27 31.73 -35.56
N ASP A 130 39.47 31.53 -36.86
CA ASP A 130 39.27 32.54 -37.89
C ASP A 130 38.98 31.92 -39.28
N GLU A 131 38.14 30.88 -39.33
CA GLU A 131 37.89 30.10 -40.55
C GLU A 131 37.28 30.94 -41.67
N ASP A 132 36.46 31.93 -41.34
CA ASP A 132 35.75 32.82 -42.28
C ASP A 132 36.71 33.60 -43.20
N ASN A 133 37.97 33.77 -42.79
CA ASN A 133 38.99 34.50 -43.55
C ASN A 133 39.91 33.59 -44.38
N TRP A 134 39.61 32.29 -44.50
CA TRP A 134 40.35 31.37 -45.36
C TRP A 134 40.24 31.74 -46.84
N VAL A 135 41.37 31.81 -47.54
CA VAL A 135 41.45 32.19 -48.95
C VAL A 135 42.47 31.32 -49.69
N ALA A 136 42.25 31.17 -51.01
CA ALA A 136 43.21 30.48 -51.88
C ALA A 136 44.55 31.24 -51.96
N PRO A 137 45.66 30.55 -52.29
CA PRO A 137 46.98 31.17 -52.36
C PRO A 137 47.03 32.35 -53.34
N SER A 138 47.77 33.40 -52.96
CA SER A 138 47.87 34.61 -53.76
C SER A 138 48.70 34.43 -55.03
N ASP A 139 49.62 33.46 -55.02
CA ASP A 139 50.55 33.15 -56.10
C ASP A 139 50.71 31.64 -56.29
N GLN A 140 50.15 31.12 -57.38
CA GLN A 140 50.18 29.70 -57.73
C GLN A 140 51.55 29.22 -58.24
N SER A 141 52.51 30.12 -58.49
CA SER A 141 53.87 29.74 -58.89
C SER A 141 54.73 29.25 -57.71
N ARG A 142 54.39 29.64 -56.48
CA ARG A 142 55.03 29.16 -55.25
C ARG A 142 54.58 27.76 -54.90
N ILE A 143 55.38 27.07 -54.09
CA ILE A 143 54.94 25.90 -53.32
C ILE A 143 54.05 26.43 -52.19
N ASN A 144 52.76 26.11 -52.25
CA ASN A 144 51.77 26.54 -51.27
C ASN A 144 51.41 25.36 -50.35
N ILE A 145 51.69 25.50 -49.06
CA ILE A 145 51.46 24.47 -48.04
C ILE A 145 50.31 24.93 -47.14
N ALA A 146 49.19 24.22 -47.19
CA ALA A 146 48.08 24.45 -46.26
C ALA A 146 48.42 23.88 -44.87
N LEU A 147 48.14 24.67 -43.84
CA LEU A 147 48.26 24.27 -42.43
C LEU A 147 46.86 24.29 -41.81
N TYR A 148 46.48 23.19 -41.16
CA TYR A 148 45.18 23.09 -40.51
C TYR A 148 45.25 22.18 -39.27
N HIS A 149 44.40 22.47 -38.29
CA HIS A 149 44.23 21.66 -37.11
C HIS A 149 42.74 21.35 -36.95
N GLY A 150 42.32 20.15 -37.31
CA GLY A 150 40.91 19.74 -37.32
C GLY A 150 40.73 18.46 -38.13
N ALA A 151 39.55 17.85 -38.03
CA ALA A 151 39.28 16.55 -38.61
C ALA A 151 38.88 16.65 -40.09
N ILE A 152 39.53 15.88 -40.96
CA ILE A 152 39.15 15.74 -42.38
C ILE A 152 38.41 14.42 -42.59
N GLY A 153 37.33 14.43 -43.38
CA GLY A 153 36.56 13.23 -43.70
C GLY A 153 37.44 12.10 -44.27
N GLY A 154 37.23 10.86 -43.81
CA GLY A 154 37.98 9.67 -44.22
C GLY A 154 39.18 9.29 -43.33
N VAL A 155 39.41 10.00 -42.23
CA VAL A 155 40.48 9.68 -41.25
C VAL A 155 40.15 8.47 -40.39
N SER A 156 41.17 7.81 -39.86
CA SER A 156 41.03 6.70 -38.92
C SER A 156 41.83 6.89 -37.63
N THR A 157 41.37 6.28 -36.54
CA THR A 157 42.05 6.27 -35.24
C THR A 157 42.98 5.06 -35.09
N ASP A 158 43.86 5.08 -34.08
CA ASP A 158 44.79 3.95 -33.78
C ASP A 158 44.06 2.64 -33.42
N VAL A 159 42.81 2.74 -32.96
CA VAL A 159 41.95 1.59 -32.64
C VAL A 159 41.15 1.08 -33.84
N GLY A 160 41.31 1.69 -35.02
CA GLY A 160 40.75 1.20 -36.28
C GLY A 160 39.35 1.72 -36.64
N TRP A 161 38.83 2.72 -35.91
CA TRP A 161 37.59 3.41 -36.29
C TRP A 161 37.85 4.40 -37.43
N VAL A 162 36.92 4.54 -38.38
CA VAL A 162 37.01 5.44 -39.54
C VAL A 162 35.90 6.49 -39.43
N MET A 163 36.26 7.75 -39.64
CA MET A 163 35.37 8.90 -39.58
C MET A 163 34.83 9.23 -40.97
N ASP A 164 33.53 9.02 -41.19
CA ASP A 164 32.89 9.24 -42.51
C ASP A 164 32.73 10.74 -42.84
N HIS A 165 32.62 11.61 -41.82
CA HIS A 165 32.46 13.06 -41.95
C HIS A 165 33.38 13.79 -40.96
N GLY A 166 34.24 14.68 -41.45
CA GLY A 166 35.10 15.58 -40.65
C GLY A 166 34.56 17.02 -40.61
N ASP A 167 35.32 17.94 -39.99
CA ASP A 167 35.06 19.39 -40.02
C ASP A 167 35.02 19.91 -41.47
N HIS A 168 35.89 19.37 -42.31
CA HIS A 168 35.92 19.62 -43.75
C HIS A 168 36.17 18.32 -44.55
N ASP A 169 35.82 18.37 -45.83
CA ASP A 169 36.33 17.41 -46.80
C ASP A 169 37.70 17.84 -47.32
N ILE A 170 38.49 16.87 -47.83
CA ILE A 170 39.83 17.12 -48.39
C ILE A 170 39.86 18.20 -49.47
N GLY A 171 38.72 18.47 -50.12
CA GLY A 171 38.57 19.52 -51.12
C GLY A 171 38.79 20.95 -50.61
N VAL A 172 38.76 21.20 -49.28
CA VAL A 172 39.04 22.52 -48.69
C VAL A 172 40.46 23.03 -49.01
N PHE A 173 41.39 22.11 -49.29
CA PHE A 173 42.77 22.42 -49.65
C PHE A 173 42.99 22.58 -51.16
N ALA A 174 41.93 22.58 -51.98
CA ALA A 174 42.03 22.75 -53.42
C ALA A 174 42.81 24.03 -53.78
N GLY A 175 43.82 23.89 -54.65
CA GLY A 175 44.71 24.99 -55.04
C GLY A 175 45.99 25.13 -54.21
N HIS A 176 46.21 24.26 -53.23
CA HIS A 176 47.49 24.10 -52.52
C HIS A 176 48.23 22.86 -53.02
N ASP A 177 49.57 22.83 -52.87
CA ASP A 177 50.42 21.74 -53.34
C ASP A 177 50.59 20.62 -52.29
N PHE A 178 50.54 21.01 -51.00
CA PHE A 178 50.68 20.14 -49.84
C PHE A 178 49.76 20.60 -48.70
N ALA A 179 49.41 19.70 -47.79
CA ALA A 179 48.71 20.04 -46.55
C ALA A 179 49.28 19.28 -45.35
N MET A 180 49.64 20.03 -44.31
CA MET A 180 50.17 19.53 -43.04
C MET A 180 49.10 19.70 -41.95
N LEU A 181 48.65 18.59 -41.39
CA LEU A 181 47.46 18.54 -40.52
C LEU A 181 47.79 18.06 -39.09
N GLY A 182 47.10 18.63 -38.11
CA GLY A 182 47.00 18.15 -36.71
C GLY A 182 45.55 17.94 -36.27
N ASP A 183 45.32 17.36 -35.09
CA ASP A 183 44.07 16.89 -34.44
C ASP A 183 43.95 15.35 -34.42
N ILE A 184 44.36 14.67 -35.49
CA ILE A 184 44.27 13.21 -35.56
C ILE A 184 45.57 12.55 -35.11
N HIS A 185 45.51 11.86 -33.97
CA HIS A 185 46.68 11.28 -33.29
C HIS A 185 47.31 10.07 -33.99
N LYS A 186 46.64 9.50 -35.00
CA LYS A 186 47.17 8.36 -35.76
C LYS A 186 48.36 8.80 -36.60
N THR A 187 49.48 8.13 -36.38
CA THR A 187 50.77 8.55 -36.92
C THR A 187 50.88 8.35 -38.43
N ASN A 188 51.43 9.36 -39.11
CA ASN A 188 51.74 9.36 -40.55
C ASN A 188 50.56 8.92 -41.44
N GLN A 189 49.36 9.41 -41.14
CA GLN A 189 48.16 9.06 -41.88
C GLN A 189 48.05 9.90 -43.17
N ILE A 190 47.92 9.21 -44.30
CA ILE A 190 47.79 9.78 -45.65
C ILE A 190 46.31 9.86 -46.04
N LEU A 191 45.87 11.01 -46.56
CA LEU A 191 44.46 11.22 -46.95
C LEU A 191 44.23 11.23 -48.47
N ASP A 192 45.27 11.40 -49.26
CA ASP A 192 45.21 11.45 -50.72
C ASP A 192 46.07 10.34 -51.35
N THR A 193 45.81 10.01 -52.60
CA THR A 193 46.55 8.95 -53.32
C THR A 193 48.03 9.29 -53.53
N GLU A 194 48.39 10.58 -53.55
CA GLU A 194 49.75 11.05 -53.82
C GLU A 194 50.56 11.28 -52.54
N GLY A 195 49.93 11.26 -51.36
CA GLY A 195 50.59 11.44 -50.07
C GLY A 195 50.96 12.88 -49.74
N ARG A 196 50.28 13.86 -50.35
CA ARG A 196 50.51 15.31 -50.17
C ARG A 196 49.75 15.89 -48.98
N VAL A 197 48.71 15.20 -48.51
CA VAL A 197 47.87 15.60 -47.38
C VAL A 197 48.06 14.58 -46.26
N ARG A 198 48.66 15.00 -45.14
CA ARG A 198 48.96 14.08 -44.04
C ARG A 198 48.75 14.68 -42.65
N TYR A 199 48.31 13.81 -41.75
CA TYR A 199 48.50 14.00 -40.31
C TYR A 199 49.85 13.42 -39.90
N CYS A 200 50.61 14.16 -39.10
CA CYS A 200 51.81 13.62 -38.47
C CYS A 200 51.48 12.70 -37.29
N GLY A 201 50.36 12.95 -36.61
CA GLY A 201 49.98 12.33 -35.35
C GLY A 201 50.68 13.00 -34.17
N SER A 202 50.43 12.49 -32.96
CA SER A 202 50.96 13.10 -31.75
C SER A 202 52.48 13.02 -31.64
N THR A 203 53.08 14.09 -31.14
CA THR A 203 54.51 14.14 -30.76
C THR A 203 54.85 13.10 -29.70
N VAL A 204 53.95 12.89 -28.72
CA VAL A 204 54.15 12.01 -27.57
C VAL A 204 52.91 11.16 -27.34
N GLN A 205 53.09 9.89 -26.99
CA GLN A 205 51.99 8.99 -26.62
C GLN A 205 51.29 9.49 -25.35
N GLN A 206 49.99 9.77 -25.44
CA GLN A 206 49.20 10.35 -24.34
C GLN A 206 48.52 9.31 -23.45
N ASN A 207 48.12 8.15 -24.00
CA ASN A 207 47.33 7.13 -23.30
C ASN A 207 47.43 5.73 -23.95
N HIS A 208 46.67 4.75 -23.42
CA HIS A 208 46.66 3.34 -23.87
C HIS A 208 45.92 3.09 -25.20
N GLY A 209 45.16 4.06 -25.71
CA GLY A 209 44.50 4.02 -27.02
C GLY A 209 45.42 4.38 -28.17
N GLU A 210 46.59 4.94 -27.87
CA GLU A 210 47.60 5.33 -28.85
C GLU A 210 48.72 4.30 -28.95
N THR A 211 49.23 4.10 -30.15
CA THR A 211 50.43 3.28 -30.42
C THR A 211 51.72 3.97 -29.94
N ASN A 212 52.77 3.20 -29.68
CA ASN A 212 54.06 3.74 -29.21
C ASN A 212 55.02 4.11 -30.37
N ASP A 213 54.47 4.43 -31.54
CA ASP A 213 55.18 4.92 -32.72
C ASP A 213 55.01 6.44 -32.89
N LYS A 214 54.72 7.17 -31.82
CA LYS A 214 54.53 8.63 -31.85
C LYS A 214 55.81 9.39 -32.23
N GLY A 215 55.66 10.61 -32.73
CA GLY A 215 56.79 11.38 -33.25
C GLY A 215 56.38 12.49 -34.20
N PHE A 216 57.13 12.68 -35.28
CA PHE A 216 56.91 13.77 -36.24
C PHE A 216 57.34 13.38 -37.65
N LEU A 217 56.93 14.18 -38.65
CA LEU A 217 57.30 13.97 -40.05
C LEU A 217 58.36 14.98 -40.49
N ILE A 218 59.28 14.55 -41.36
CA ILE A 218 60.15 15.46 -42.13
C ILE A 218 59.75 15.35 -43.59
N TRP A 219 59.40 16.49 -44.16
CA TRP A 219 59.11 16.66 -45.57
C TRP A 219 60.33 17.19 -46.28
N GLU A 220 60.83 16.45 -47.26
CA GLU A 220 61.85 16.93 -48.19
C GLU A 220 61.17 17.29 -49.50
N ILE A 221 60.94 18.58 -49.73
CA ILE A 221 60.21 19.10 -50.90
C ILE A 221 61.21 19.75 -51.85
N GLU A 222 61.45 19.12 -53.01
CA GLU A 222 62.30 19.70 -54.05
C GLU A 222 61.53 20.70 -54.90
N ASP A 223 60.32 20.30 -55.32
CA ASP A 223 59.37 21.08 -56.10
C ASP A 223 57.92 20.58 -55.88
N LYS A 224 56.95 21.14 -56.60
CA LYS A 224 55.52 20.77 -56.49
C LYS A 224 55.21 19.29 -56.80
N ASN A 225 56.08 18.57 -57.49
CA ASN A 225 55.87 17.19 -57.92
C ASN A 225 56.87 16.20 -57.29
N THR A 226 58.00 16.69 -56.81
CA THR A 226 59.09 15.86 -56.27
C THR A 226 59.25 16.12 -54.77
N PHE A 227 58.83 15.15 -53.95
CA PHE A 227 58.97 15.22 -52.51
C PHE A 227 59.11 13.83 -51.86
N THR A 228 59.67 13.78 -50.65
CA THR A 228 59.63 12.59 -49.79
C THR A 228 59.19 12.97 -48.38
N VAL A 229 58.57 12.02 -47.67
CA VAL A 229 58.12 12.22 -46.29
C VAL A 229 58.62 11.06 -45.45
N LYS A 230 59.35 11.38 -44.38
CA LYS A 230 59.91 10.39 -43.46
C LYS A 230 59.34 10.61 -42.07
N HIS A 231 58.84 9.53 -41.47
CA HIS A 231 58.37 9.52 -40.10
C HIS A 231 59.52 9.21 -39.14
N HIS A 232 59.69 10.06 -38.13
CA HIS A 232 60.68 9.94 -37.07
C HIS A 232 59.99 9.61 -35.74
N VAL A 233 60.13 8.36 -35.30
CA VAL A 233 59.60 7.87 -34.03
C VAL A 233 60.41 8.45 -32.87
N LEU A 234 59.72 8.98 -31.87
CA LEU A 234 60.29 9.42 -30.60
C LEU A 234 59.92 8.42 -29.50
N LEU A 235 60.94 7.84 -28.84
CA LEU A 235 60.70 6.79 -27.87
C LEU A 235 60.26 7.36 -26.53
N ASN A 236 59.05 6.99 -26.10
CA ASN A 236 58.58 7.32 -24.75
C ASN A 236 59.35 6.48 -23.72
N PRO A 237 60.02 7.09 -22.71
CA PRO A 237 60.78 6.34 -21.70
C PRO A 237 59.89 5.53 -20.75
N LYS A 238 58.60 5.87 -20.63
CA LYS A 238 57.60 5.14 -19.82
C LYS A 238 56.31 4.93 -20.63
N PRO A 239 56.34 4.09 -21.67
CA PRO A 239 55.25 3.98 -22.64
C PRO A 239 54.01 3.33 -22.02
N PHE A 240 52.84 3.64 -22.59
CA PHE A 240 51.59 2.94 -22.32
C PHE A 240 51.52 1.69 -23.20
N VAL A 241 51.44 0.52 -22.58
CA VAL A 241 51.43 -0.76 -23.29
C VAL A 241 50.27 -1.62 -22.83
N THR A 242 49.54 -2.16 -23.80
CA THR A 242 48.42 -3.07 -23.57
C THR A 242 48.85 -4.50 -23.91
N ILE A 243 48.66 -5.45 -22.99
CA ILE A 243 48.96 -6.87 -23.16
C ILE A 243 47.66 -7.65 -23.14
N GLU A 244 47.30 -8.24 -24.27
CA GLU A 244 46.19 -9.18 -24.33
C GLU A 244 46.61 -10.55 -23.77
N LEU A 245 45.89 -11.02 -22.76
CA LEU A 245 46.13 -12.31 -22.13
C LEU A 245 45.58 -13.44 -23.00
N THR A 246 46.24 -14.59 -22.95
CA THR A 246 45.71 -15.82 -23.55
C THR A 246 44.38 -16.22 -22.90
N PRO A 247 43.54 -17.07 -23.55
CA PRO A 247 42.26 -17.51 -22.98
C PRO A 247 42.34 -18.18 -21.59
N LYS A 248 43.52 -18.66 -21.20
CA LYS A 248 43.78 -19.24 -19.87
C LYS A 248 44.37 -18.22 -18.87
N GLY A 249 44.33 -16.93 -19.18
CA GLY A 249 44.83 -15.85 -18.33
C GLY A 249 46.36 -15.80 -18.20
N ARG A 250 47.10 -16.39 -19.14
CA ARG A 250 48.57 -16.35 -19.16
C ARG A 250 49.06 -15.27 -20.11
N MET A 251 50.21 -14.68 -19.78
CA MET A 251 50.95 -13.80 -20.69
C MET A 251 51.29 -14.54 -21.99
N PRO A 252 51.13 -13.90 -23.16
CA PRO A 252 51.61 -14.46 -24.41
C PRO A 252 53.12 -14.79 -24.34
N LYS A 253 53.53 -15.82 -25.07
CA LYS A 253 54.96 -16.17 -25.16
C LYS A 253 55.68 -15.10 -25.98
N GLY A 254 56.86 -14.68 -25.51
CA GLY A 254 57.66 -13.67 -26.20
C GLY A 254 57.24 -12.22 -25.95
N THR A 255 56.24 -11.96 -25.10
CA THR A 255 55.92 -10.58 -24.69
C THR A 255 57.13 -9.93 -24.04
N ASP A 256 57.61 -8.86 -24.65
CA ASP A 256 58.69 -8.00 -24.18
C ASP A 256 58.14 -6.60 -23.96
N ILE A 257 58.53 -5.97 -22.85
CA ILE A 257 57.97 -4.72 -22.37
C ILE A 257 59.12 -3.83 -21.90
N PRO A 258 59.18 -2.56 -22.36
CA PRO A 258 60.16 -1.60 -21.85
C PRO A 258 60.08 -1.43 -20.33
N THR A 259 61.23 -1.38 -19.67
CA THR A 259 61.32 -1.13 -18.22
C THR A 259 60.64 0.19 -17.86
N GLY A 260 59.79 0.19 -16.83
CA GLY A 260 59.05 1.39 -16.42
C GLY A 260 57.84 1.72 -17.30
N ALA A 261 57.43 0.83 -18.22
CA ALA A 261 56.18 0.98 -18.95
C ALA A 261 54.98 0.97 -18.00
N ARG A 262 53.90 1.64 -18.44
CA ARG A 262 52.57 1.59 -17.84
C ARG A 262 51.80 0.47 -18.51
N LEU A 263 51.48 -0.57 -17.75
CA LEU A 263 50.90 -1.79 -18.29
C LEU A 263 49.38 -1.85 -18.11
N ARG A 264 48.68 -2.26 -19.16
CA ARG A 264 47.28 -2.66 -19.12
C ARG A 264 47.15 -4.11 -19.56
N LEU A 265 46.74 -4.99 -18.67
CA LEU A 265 46.43 -6.38 -19.00
C LEU A 265 44.98 -6.46 -19.44
N VAL A 266 44.72 -7.05 -20.60
CA VAL A 266 43.36 -7.21 -21.15
C VAL A 266 43.03 -8.69 -21.26
N SER A 267 41.87 -9.11 -20.74
CA SER A 267 41.32 -10.44 -20.99
C SER A 267 40.05 -10.34 -21.83
N ASN A 268 40.01 -11.06 -22.94
CA ASN A 268 38.79 -11.27 -23.73
C ASN A 268 38.03 -12.54 -23.29
N ASN A 269 38.41 -13.15 -22.16
CA ASN A 269 37.77 -14.35 -21.61
C ASN A 269 37.45 -14.16 -20.12
N ASN A 270 36.38 -14.78 -19.62
CA ASN A 270 36.05 -14.71 -18.21
C ASN A 270 37.06 -15.54 -17.40
N LEU A 271 37.90 -14.87 -16.61
CA LEU A 271 38.99 -15.51 -15.86
C LEU A 271 38.67 -15.56 -14.36
N PRO A 272 39.01 -16.67 -13.67
CA PRO A 272 38.95 -16.74 -12.21
C PRO A 272 39.83 -15.67 -11.54
N LEU A 273 39.41 -15.20 -10.35
CA LEU A 273 40.09 -14.12 -9.63
C LEU A 273 41.55 -14.46 -9.27
N ASP A 274 41.82 -15.71 -8.91
CA ASP A 274 43.17 -16.20 -8.59
C ASP A 274 44.08 -16.15 -9.83
N VAL A 275 43.55 -16.46 -11.01
CA VAL A 275 44.27 -16.37 -12.28
C VAL A 275 44.55 -14.91 -12.64
N MET A 276 43.59 -14.01 -12.43
CA MET A 276 43.77 -12.57 -12.65
C MET A 276 44.84 -11.99 -11.73
N ARG A 277 44.73 -12.24 -10.41
CA ARG A 277 45.74 -11.81 -9.41
C ARG A 277 47.12 -12.34 -9.76
N LYS A 278 47.22 -13.61 -10.14
CA LYS A 278 48.47 -14.22 -10.57
C LYS A 278 49.04 -13.58 -11.84
N ALA A 279 48.20 -13.23 -12.82
CA ALA A 279 48.67 -12.54 -14.03
C ALA A 279 49.25 -11.16 -13.71
N VAL A 280 48.59 -10.41 -12.82
CA VAL A 280 49.08 -9.11 -12.31
C VAL A 280 50.39 -9.28 -11.55
N GLU A 281 50.49 -10.23 -10.62
CA GLU A 281 51.72 -10.53 -9.88
C GLU A 281 52.87 -10.92 -10.81
N VAL A 282 52.60 -11.77 -11.80
CA VAL A 282 53.60 -12.16 -12.80
C VAL A 282 54.07 -10.95 -13.61
N ALA A 283 53.18 -10.06 -14.04
CA ALA A 283 53.60 -8.83 -14.73
C ALA A 283 54.38 -7.88 -13.81
N LYS A 284 53.93 -7.67 -12.57
CA LYS A 284 54.64 -6.84 -11.58
C LYS A 284 56.06 -7.37 -11.34
N SER A 285 56.20 -8.68 -11.15
CA SER A 285 57.49 -9.33 -10.91
C SER A 285 58.39 -9.34 -12.16
N ARG A 286 57.82 -9.67 -13.32
CA ARG A 286 58.57 -9.86 -14.57
C ARG A 286 59.00 -8.54 -15.22
N PHE A 287 58.12 -7.54 -15.24
CA PHE A 287 58.32 -6.31 -16.01
C PHE A 287 58.59 -5.07 -15.15
N LYS A 288 58.32 -5.13 -13.83
CA LYS A 288 58.47 -3.99 -12.90
C LYS A 288 57.91 -2.68 -13.48
N PRO A 289 56.63 -2.66 -13.86
CA PRO A 289 56.03 -1.52 -14.54
C PRO A 289 55.88 -0.32 -13.58
N GLU A 290 55.80 0.89 -14.13
CA GLU A 290 55.48 2.10 -13.36
C GLU A 290 54.09 1.98 -12.72
N SER A 291 53.13 1.50 -13.51
CA SER A 291 51.77 1.21 -13.07
C SER A 291 51.23 0.00 -13.82
N ILE A 292 50.26 -0.69 -13.21
CA ILE A 292 49.59 -1.82 -13.83
C ILE A 292 48.07 -1.74 -13.61
N SER A 293 47.33 -1.95 -14.68
CA SER A 293 45.87 -2.05 -14.69
C SER A 293 45.44 -3.37 -15.31
N PHE A 294 44.25 -3.85 -14.95
CA PHE A 294 43.66 -5.06 -15.53
C PHE A 294 42.24 -4.75 -16.03
N LEU A 295 41.94 -5.13 -17.26
CA LEU A 295 40.66 -4.93 -17.94
C LEU A 295 40.12 -6.29 -18.38
N ASN A 296 38.90 -6.64 -17.94
CA ASN A 296 38.22 -7.86 -18.38
C ASN A 296 37.09 -7.51 -19.36
N ARG A 297 37.31 -7.69 -20.67
CA ARG A 297 36.33 -7.42 -21.72
C ARG A 297 35.23 -8.49 -21.82
N ALA A 298 35.48 -9.72 -21.35
CA ALA A 298 34.48 -10.79 -21.36
C ALA A 298 33.36 -10.63 -20.33
N ALA A 299 33.50 -9.72 -19.36
CA ALA A 299 32.39 -9.35 -18.48
C ALA A 299 31.31 -8.54 -19.24
N GLY A 300 31.69 -7.97 -20.40
CA GLY A 300 30.88 -7.09 -21.24
C GLY A 300 30.25 -7.71 -22.49
N GLU A 301 30.90 -8.72 -23.07
CA GLU A 301 30.38 -9.37 -24.27
C GLU A 301 29.20 -10.30 -23.95
N ARG A 302 28.11 -10.06 -24.69
CA ARG A 302 26.85 -10.81 -24.73
C ARG A 302 27.07 -12.32 -24.68
N GLY A 303 26.91 -12.92 -23.51
CA GLY A 303 26.84 -14.36 -23.34
C GLY A 303 26.37 -14.69 -21.92
N GLU A 304 25.46 -15.66 -21.80
CA GLU A 304 25.06 -16.24 -20.52
C GLU A 304 26.29 -16.47 -19.64
N ILE A 305 26.26 -15.89 -18.44
CA ILE A 305 27.28 -16.15 -17.44
C ILE A 305 27.22 -17.64 -17.15
N SER A 306 28.26 -18.36 -17.58
CA SER A 306 28.63 -19.65 -17.02
C SER A 306 29.06 -19.42 -15.57
N LEU A 307 28.09 -19.15 -14.69
CA LEU A 307 28.21 -19.40 -13.26
C LEU A 307 28.73 -20.83 -13.17
N GLY A 308 29.89 -21.02 -12.53
CA GLY A 308 30.65 -22.26 -12.59
C GLY A 308 29.76 -23.51 -12.52
N LYS A 309 30.16 -24.60 -13.20
CA LYS A 309 29.43 -25.86 -13.51
C LYS A 309 28.41 -26.42 -12.49
N ASN A 310 28.37 -25.93 -11.25
CA ASN A 310 27.44 -26.31 -10.18
C ASN A 310 26.32 -25.30 -9.87
N PHE A 311 26.23 -24.12 -10.50
CA PHE A 311 25.18 -23.13 -10.22
C PHE A 311 24.34 -22.79 -11.45
N LYS A 312 23.28 -23.55 -11.71
CA LYS A 312 22.23 -23.13 -12.66
C LYS A 312 21.44 -21.95 -12.08
N VAL A 313 21.22 -20.91 -12.90
CA VAL A 313 20.22 -19.87 -12.59
C VAL A 313 18.85 -20.52 -12.84
N GLU A 314 18.16 -20.89 -11.77
CA GLU A 314 16.80 -21.42 -11.86
C GLU A 314 15.84 -20.24 -11.97
N ASN A 315 14.83 -20.35 -12.84
CA ASN A 315 13.79 -19.32 -12.97
C ASN A 315 12.92 -19.34 -11.70
N LEU A 316 13.05 -18.31 -10.86
CA LEU A 316 12.34 -18.22 -9.58
C LEU A 316 10.84 -17.88 -9.73
N ARG A 317 10.39 -17.51 -10.93
CA ARG A 317 8.98 -17.34 -11.27
C ARG A 317 8.29 -18.65 -11.68
N ASP A 318 9.07 -19.68 -12.00
CA ASP A 318 8.54 -20.99 -12.35
C ASP A 318 7.87 -21.64 -11.12
N VAL A 319 6.61 -22.02 -11.29
CA VAL A 319 5.79 -22.62 -10.23
C VAL A 319 6.42 -23.90 -9.68
N ALA A 320 6.98 -24.77 -10.52
CA ALA A 320 7.59 -26.02 -10.08
C ALA A 320 8.88 -25.77 -9.28
N VAL A 321 9.66 -24.75 -9.66
CA VAL A 321 10.84 -24.33 -8.89
C VAL A 321 10.42 -23.82 -7.51
N GLN A 322 9.39 -22.98 -7.45
CA GLN A 322 8.86 -22.44 -6.19
C GLN A 322 8.30 -23.54 -5.28
N GLU A 323 7.49 -24.46 -5.80
CA GLU A 323 6.90 -25.58 -5.04
C GLU A 323 7.97 -26.49 -4.42
N ARG A 324 9.08 -26.73 -5.15
CA ARG A 324 10.25 -27.47 -4.64
C ARG A 324 10.98 -26.69 -3.54
N LEU A 325 11.16 -25.37 -3.69
CA LEU A 325 11.77 -24.52 -2.68
C LEU A 325 10.92 -24.46 -1.40
N MET A 326 9.59 -24.38 -1.55
CA MET A 326 8.63 -24.43 -0.44
C MET A 326 8.72 -25.75 0.31
N ARG A 327 8.69 -26.88 -0.41
CA ARG A 327 8.80 -28.20 0.22
C ARG A 327 10.09 -28.33 1.05
N LYS A 328 11.22 -27.90 0.47
CA LYS A 328 12.51 -27.91 1.17
C LYS A 328 12.53 -27.00 2.40
N TYR A 329 11.94 -25.80 2.31
CA TYR A 329 11.87 -24.87 3.44
C TYR A 329 10.97 -25.38 4.57
N LEU A 330 9.94 -26.14 4.21
CA LEU A 330 8.95 -26.67 5.15
C LEU A 330 9.32 -28.02 5.78
N GLU A 331 10.46 -28.63 5.43
CA GLU A 331 10.90 -29.93 5.97
C GLU A 331 10.92 -29.93 7.52
N ASP A 332 11.41 -28.86 8.13
CA ASP A 332 11.50 -28.72 9.60
C ASP A 332 10.13 -28.51 10.29
N TYR A 333 9.07 -28.23 9.52
CA TYR A 333 7.72 -27.99 10.04
C TYR A 333 6.82 -29.22 9.97
N GLU A 334 7.29 -30.32 9.37
CA GLU A 334 6.58 -31.60 9.20
C GLU A 334 5.08 -31.46 8.79
N PRO A 335 4.74 -30.63 7.78
CA PRO A 335 3.34 -30.47 7.37
C PRO A 335 2.78 -31.76 6.74
N THR A 336 1.50 -32.01 6.95
CA THR A 336 0.79 -33.11 6.26
C THR A 336 0.77 -32.88 4.75
N GLU A 337 0.70 -33.94 3.93
CA GLU A 337 0.64 -33.81 2.47
C GLU A 337 -0.59 -32.99 2.01
N ASP A 338 -1.72 -33.11 2.71
CA ASP A 338 -2.91 -32.27 2.48
C ASP A 338 -2.62 -30.78 2.70
N THR A 339 -1.86 -30.44 3.75
CA THR A 339 -1.44 -29.06 4.00
C THR A 339 -0.48 -28.57 2.91
N ILE A 340 0.47 -29.39 2.46
CA ILE A 340 1.38 -29.03 1.36
C ILE A 340 0.60 -28.76 0.06
N GLN A 341 -0.40 -29.59 -0.25
CA GLN A 341 -1.21 -29.42 -1.45
C GLN A 341 -1.98 -28.09 -1.43
N LYS A 342 -2.56 -27.71 -0.28
CA LYS A 342 -3.19 -26.40 -0.09
C LYS A 342 -2.19 -25.24 -0.26
N ILE A 343 -0.95 -25.39 0.23
CA ILE A 343 0.12 -24.40 0.05
C ILE A 343 0.47 -24.23 -1.45
N TYR A 344 0.49 -25.31 -2.22
CA TYR A 344 0.72 -25.26 -3.68
C TYR A 344 -0.45 -24.60 -4.43
N GLU A 345 -1.68 -24.83 -4.01
CA GLU A 345 -2.85 -24.13 -4.54
C GLU A 345 -2.78 -22.62 -4.29
N LEU A 346 -2.41 -22.20 -3.08
CA LEU A 346 -2.14 -20.79 -2.77
C LEU A 346 -1.01 -20.23 -3.65
N ASN A 347 0.07 -21.00 -3.87
CA ASN A 347 1.16 -20.58 -4.73
C ASN A 347 0.68 -20.28 -6.16
N ARG A 348 -0.09 -21.20 -6.75
CA ARG A 348 -0.62 -21.08 -8.13
C ARG A 348 -1.62 -19.93 -8.25
N LYS A 349 -2.53 -19.79 -7.27
CA LYS A 349 -3.50 -18.68 -7.19
C LYS A 349 -2.77 -17.33 -7.25
N TYR A 350 -1.79 -17.12 -6.37
CA TYR A 350 -1.08 -15.83 -6.32
C TYR A 350 -0.08 -15.64 -7.45
N ASN A 351 0.50 -16.70 -8.03
CA ASN A 351 1.33 -16.56 -9.24
C ASN A 351 0.51 -16.00 -10.41
N SER A 352 -0.66 -16.59 -10.66
CA SER A 352 -1.57 -16.17 -11.73
C SER A 352 -1.99 -14.71 -11.57
N HIS A 353 -2.36 -14.31 -10.35
CA HIS A 353 -2.74 -12.92 -10.04
C HIS A 353 -1.60 -11.91 -10.28
N ILE A 354 -0.33 -12.31 -10.06
CA ILE A 354 0.84 -11.44 -10.29
C ILE A 354 1.15 -11.34 -11.78
N GLU A 355 1.07 -12.44 -12.53
CA GLU A 355 1.30 -12.48 -13.98
C GLU A 355 0.30 -11.59 -14.74
N GLU A 356 -0.98 -11.61 -14.37
CA GLU A 356 -2.02 -10.79 -15.01
C GLU A 356 -1.82 -9.27 -14.82
N ASN A 357 -1.28 -8.86 -13.67
CA ASN A 357 -1.23 -7.46 -13.28
C ASN A 357 0.11 -6.75 -13.55
N GLU A 358 1.26 -7.45 -13.52
CA GLU A 358 2.57 -6.79 -13.47
C GLU A 358 3.75 -7.64 -14.03
N ASP A 359 3.59 -8.30 -15.18
CA ASP A 359 4.74 -9.00 -15.76
C ASP A 359 5.71 -8.04 -16.50
N ILE A 360 6.61 -7.44 -15.73
CA ILE A 360 7.79 -6.74 -16.23
C ILE A 360 8.73 -7.79 -16.83
N ALA A 361 9.10 -7.62 -18.11
CA ALA A 361 10.02 -8.52 -18.77
C ALA A 361 11.34 -8.60 -18.00
N ARG A 362 11.91 -9.80 -17.91
CA ARG A 362 13.20 -10.07 -17.24
C ARG A 362 14.20 -10.60 -18.26
N ASN A 363 15.49 -10.38 -18.01
CA ASN A 363 16.59 -10.69 -18.91
C ASN A 363 16.49 -10.00 -20.29
N VAL A 364 15.81 -8.84 -20.33
CA VAL A 364 15.70 -8.03 -21.54
C VAL A 364 16.83 -7.02 -21.57
N ASN A 365 17.62 -7.08 -22.64
CA ASN A 365 18.60 -6.06 -22.97
C ASN A 365 18.00 -5.17 -24.04
N TRP A 366 17.95 -3.87 -23.78
CA TRP A 366 17.42 -2.89 -24.71
C TRP A 366 18.47 -1.83 -25.01
N ASN A 367 18.40 -1.25 -26.21
CA ASN A 367 19.25 -0.16 -26.63
C ASN A 367 18.41 1.11 -26.79
N ILE A 368 19.04 2.26 -26.56
CA ILE A 368 18.49 3.54 -27.02
C ILE A 368 19.11 3.82 -28.38
N ASN A 369 18.28 4.16 -29.36
CA ASN A 369 18.73 4.58 -30.68
C ASN A 369 18.75 6.10 -30.76
N ARG A 370 17.65 6.76 -30.36
CA ARG A 370 17.47 8.20 -30.56
C ARG A 370 16.56 8.81 -29.50
N PHE A 371 16.84 10.06 -29.12
CA PHE A 371 15.97 10.87 -28.27
C PHE A 371 15.81 12.28 -28.84
N GLU A 372 14.57 12.69 -29.10
CA GLU A 372 14.20 14.00 -29.60
C GLU A 372 13.29 14.71 -28.61
N TRP A 373 13.44 16.03 -28.47
CA TRP A 373 12.56 16.79 -27.61
C TRP A 373 12.45 18.28 -27.94
N ASP A 374 11.30 18.83 -27.60
CA ASP A 374 11.04 20.27 -27.61
C ASP A 374 10.56 20.75 -26.24
N ASN A 375 11.07 21.91 -25.83
CA ASN A 375 10.54 22.70 -24.74
C ASN A 375 10.50 21.97 -23.38
N LEU A 376 11.37 20.97 -23.17
CA LEU A 376 11.59 20.32 -21.87
C LEU A 376 12.57 21.14 -21.02
N PHE A 377 12.19 21.42 -19.77
CA PHE A 377 12.97 22.21 -18.80
C PHE A 377 13.44 23.57 -19.35
N ASN A 378 14.74 23.75 -19.56
CA ASN A 378 15.32 24.98 -20.09
C ASN A 378 15.61 24.91 -21.60
N TYR A 379 15.30 23.78 -22.26
CA TYR A 379 15.52 23.60 -23.69
C TYR A 379 14.49 24.31 -24.56
N GLY A 380 14.90 24.64 -25.78
CA GLY A 380 14.05 25.18 -26.84
C GLY A 380 13.47 24.07 -27.73
N GLU A 381 13.20 24.40 -28.98
CA GLU A 381 12.76 23.45 -30.02
C GLU A 381 13.98 22.83 -30.75
N ASP A 382 13.74 21.73 -31.47
CA ASP A 382 14.68 21.02 -32.35
C ASP A 382 15.93 20.46 -31.64
N ASN A 383 15.73 19.76 -30.51
CA ASN A 383 16.81 19.01 -29.86
C ASN A 383 16.73 17.52 -30.20
N ASN A 384 17.87 16.94 -30.52
CA ASN A 384 18.00 15.53 -30.86
C ASN A 384 19.34 14.99 -30.34
N LEU A 385 19.35 13.74 -29.89
CA LEU A 385 20.53 13.00 -29.50
C LEU A 385 20.46 11.59 -30.10
N ASP A 386 21.43 11.27 -30.95
CA ASP A 386 21.57 9.97 -31.61
C ASP A 386 22.55 9.07 -30.82
N PHE A 387 22.03 8.01 -30.19
CA PHE A 387 22.83 7.08 -29.39
C PHE A 387 23.50 5.99 -30.23
N THR A 388 23.17 5.86 -31.52
CA THR A 388 23.77 4.85 -32.40
C THR A 388 25.25 5.13 -32.64
N ASN A 389 25.61 6.41 -32.74
CA ASN A 389 26.98 6.90 -32.96
C ASN A 389 27.81 7.04 -31.68
N LEU A 390 27.19 6.90 -30.50
CA LEU A 390 27.87 7.04 -29.21
C LEU A 390 28.49 5.72 -28.75
N ASN A 391 29.77 5.75 -28.38
CA ASN A 391 30.50 4.61 -27.83
C ASN A 391 31.54 5.07 -26.80
N GLY A 392 31.81 4.26 -25.78
CA GLY A 392 32.75 4.60 -24.71
C GLY A 392 32.18 5.58 -23.69
N ILE A 393 33.04 6.37 -23.02
CA ILE A 393 32.62 7.44 -22.12
C ILE A 393 32.26 8.67 -22.94
N VAL A 394 31.03 9.14 -22.81
CA VAL A 394 30.53 10.35 -23.45
C VAL A 394 30.28 11.40 -22.39
N GLY A 395 31.00 12.52 -22.44
CA GLY A 395 30.88 13.60 -21.50
C GLY A 395 29.78 14.59 -21.87
N ILE A 396 28.89 14.93 -20.94
CA ILE A 396 28.00 16.10 -21.07
C ILE A 396 28.51 17.17 -20.09
N PHE A 397 29.21 18.16 -20.62
CA PHE A 397 29.85 19.21 -19.83
C PHE A 397 29.20 20.59 -20.04
N GLY A 398 29.30 21.42 -19.00
CA GLY A 398 28.68 22.74 -19.00
C GLY A 398 28.61 23.34 -17.59
N LYS A 399 28.41 24.66 -17.50
CA LYS A 399 28.24 25.33 -16.20
C LYS A 399 27.01 24.77 -15.45
N ASN A 400 26.97 24.96 -14.13
CA ASN A 400 25.73 24.69 -13.39
C ASN A 400 24.58 25.48 -14.01
N TYR A 401 23.38 24.87 -14.02
CA TYR A 401 22.18 25.46 -14.62
C TYR A 401 22.17 25.57 -16.17
N SER A 402 23.09 24.89 -16.86
CA SER A 402 23.11 24.82 -18.34
C SER A 402 22.06 23.86 -18.93
N GLY A 403 21.56 22.89 -18.15
CA GLY A 403 20.61 21.88 -18.62
C GLY A 403 21.19 20.46 -18.78
N LYS A 404 22.39 20.19 -18.26
CA LYS A 404 23.07 18.88 -18.39
C LYS A 404 22.23 17.69 -17.91
N SER A 405 21.87 17.70 -16.62
CA SER A 405 21.01 16.65 -16.03
C SER A 405 19.59 16.69 -16.61
N SER A 406 19.17 17.83 -17.17
CA SER A 406 17.85 17.98 -17.80
C SER A 406 17.70 17.20 -19.11
N VAL A 407 18.80 16.84 -19.79
CA VAL A 407 18.75 15.90 -20.94
C VAL A 407 18.22 14.55 -20.48
N ILE A 408 18.84 14.02 -19.41
CA ILE A 408 18.47 12.72 -18.84
C ILE A 408 17.09 12.78 -18.20
N ASP A 409 16.77 13.83 -17.44
CA ASP A 409 15.42 13.99 -16.89
C ASP A 409 14.34 14.09 -17.98
N GLY A 410 14.67 14.65 -19.16
CA GLY A 410 13.77 14.70 -20.31
C GLY A 410 13.51 13.31 -20.90
N MET A 411 14.57 12.50 -21.00
CA MET A 411 14.49 11.10 -21.42
C MET A 411 13.66 10.27 -20.44
N LEU A 412 13.92 10.39 -19.13
CA LEU A 412 13.17 9.72 -18.06
C LEU A 412 11.70 10.14 -18.05
N TYR A 413 11.41 11.42 -18.30
CA TYR A 413 10.05 11.93 -18.41
C TYR A 413 9.33 11.25 -19.57
N THR A 414 9.99 11.15 -20.72
CA THR A 414 9.42 10.54 -21.92
C THR A 414 9.09 9.07 -21.69
N MET A 415 10.05 8.29 -21.16
CA MET A 415 9.86 6.86 -20.89
C MET A 415 8.90 6.58 -19.73
N PHE A 416 9.09 7.23 -18.58
CA PHE A 416 8.48 6.82 -17.31
C PHE A 416 7.54 7.85 -16.67
N ASN A 417 7.29 8.98 -17.33
CA ASN A 417 6.48 10.09 -16.79
C ASN A 417 7.01 10.66 -15.47
N THR A 418 8.32 10.59 -15.24
CA THR A 418 8.95 11.09 -14.02
C THR A 418 10.39 11.50 -14.29
N THR A 419 11.08 12.02 -13.29
CA THR A 419 12.46 12.48 -13.39
C THR A 419 13.33 11.78 -12.35
N SER A 420 14.65 11.91 -12.45
CA SER A 420 15.60 11.40 -11.44
C SER A 420 15.35 11.96 -10.03
N LYS A 421 14.61 13.07 -9.92
CA LYS A 421 14.27 13.75 -8.66
C LYS A 421 12.85 13.43 -8.17
N ASN A 422 12.14 12.50 -8.82
CA ASN A 422 10.76 12.13 -8.52
C ASN A 422 9.80 13.34 -8.49
N GLU A 423 9.98 14.32 -9.39
CA GLU A 423 9.03 15.42 -9.55
C GLU A 423 7.67 14.88 -10.01
N ARG A 424 6.60 15.28 -9.32
CA ARG A 424 5.25 14.76 -9.54
C ARG A 424 4.39 15.66 -10.44
N LYS A 425 4.79 16.92 -10.64
CA LYS A 425 4.05 17.87 -11.48
C LYS A 425 4.69 18.02 -12.86
N ASN A 426 4.07 17.43 -13.87
CA ASN A 426 4.45 17.60 -15.28
C ASN A 426 4.45 19.08 -15.73
N TYR A 427 3.69 19.95 -15.04
CA TYR A 427 3.75 21.39 -15.25
C TYR A 427 5.18 21.97 -15.10
N ASN A 428 5.97 21.44 -14.16
CA ASN A 428 7.33 21.89 -13.88
C ASN A 428 8.35 21.40 -14.91
N ILE A 429 7.99 20.40 -15.72
CA ILE A 429 8.83 19.83 -16.77
C ILE A 429 8.72 20.67 -18.06
N ILE A 430 7.58 21.31 -18.29
CA ILE A 430 7.38 22.20 -19.43
C ILE A 430 8.19 23.48 -19.22
N ASN A 431 8.94 23.90 -20.23
CA ASN A 431 9.69 25.15 -20.20
C ASN A 431 8.81 26.32 -19.75
N GLN A 432 9.31 27.12 -18.81
CA GLN A 432 8.55 28.18 -18.16
C GLN A 432 7.98 29.19 -19.16
N ASN A 433 8.67 29.42 -20.27
CA ASN A 433 8.29 30.37 -21.33
C ASN A 433 7.44 29.74 -22.45
N LYS A 434 7.11 28.45 -22.36
CA LYS A 434 6.38 27.69 -23.39
C LYS A 434 5.07 27.12 -22.83
N LYS A 435 4.12 26.85 -23.73
CA LYS A 435 2.78 26.32 -23.39
C LYS A 435 2.74 24.79 -23.33
N ASN A 436 3.64 24.12 -24.05
CA ASN A 436 3.71 22.68 -24.15
C ASN A 436 5.17 22.21 -24.29
N CYS A 437 5.37 20.91 -24.12
CA CYS A 437 6.60 20.19 -24.43
C CYS A 437 6.27 18.83 -25.05
N ILE A 438 7.23 18.27 -25.77
CA ILE A 438 7.16 16.92 -26.34
C ILE A 438 8.53 16.25 -26.23
N GLY A 439 8.53 14.96 -25.99
CA GLY A 439 9.70 14.11 -26.10
C GLY A 439 9.34 12.83 -26.83
N THR A 440 10.24 12.37 -27.69
CA THR A 440 10.11 11.15 -28.48
C THR A 440 11.39 10.34 -28.34
N ILE A 441 11.28 9.09 -27.93
CA ILE A 441 12.43 8.20 -27.76
C ILE A 441 12.23 6.91 -28.56
N GLU A 442 13.28 6.51 -29.27
CA GLU A 442 13.35 5.27 -30.03
C GLU A 442 14.26 4.27 -29.29
N LEU A 443 13.70 3.10 -29.01
CA LEU A 443 14.30 2.01 -28.25
C LEU A 443 14.31 0.73 -29.08
N GLN A 444 15.28 -0.15 -28.86
CA GLN A 444 15.40 -1.40 -29.60
C GLN A 444 15.56 -2.60 -28.66
N ILE A 445 14.80 -3.66 -28.89
CA ILE A 445 14.97 -4.97 -28.23
C ILE A 445 15.13 -6.03 -29.32
N GLY A 446 16.33 -6.61 -29.43
CA GLY A 446 16.66 -7.53 -30.53
C GLY A 446 16.51 -6.84 -31.88
N GLU A 447 15.63 -7.34 -32.75
CA GLU A 447 15.34 -6.76 -34.06
C GLU A 447 14.15 -5.79 -34.06
N LYS A 448 13.41 -5.69 -32.94
CA LYS A 448 12.20 -4.88 -32.85
C LYS A 448 12.52 -3.46 -32.38
N THR A 449 11.90 -2.48 -33.01
CA THR A 449 12.02 -1.06 -32.66
C THR A 449 10.74 -0.59 -31.98
N TYR A 450 10.88 0.25 -30.96
CA TYR A 450 9.79 0.77 -30.15
C TYR A 450 9.91 2.28 -30.04
N THR A 451 8.80 2.99 -30.18
CA THR A 451 8.77 4.45 -30.08
C THR A 451 7.82 4.87 -28.97
N ILE A 452 8.30 5.71 -28.06
CA ILE A 452 7.48 6.33 -27.01
C ILE A 452 7.46 7.84 -27.28
N GLU A 453 6.28 8.39 -27.53
CA GLU A 453 6.07 9.83 -27.65
C GLU A 453 5.23 10.32 -26.46
N ARG A 454 5.71 11.36 -25.78
CA ARG A 454 4.99 11.96 -24.65
C ARG A 454 4.94 13.47 -24.77
N LYS A 455 3.71 14.02 -24.72
CA LYS A 455 3.45 15.45 -24.83
C LYS A 455 2.74 15.99 -23.59
N SER A 456 3.15 17.14 -23.06
CA SER A 456 2.41 17.83 -22.00
C SER A 456 2.04 19.26 -22.36
N GLU A 457 0.84 19.69 -21.99
CA GLU A 457 0.29 21.02 -22.27
C GLU A 457 -0.24 21.68 -21.00
N LYS A 458 0.17 22.94 -20.75
CA LYS A 458 -0.27 23.73 -19.59
C LYS A 458 -1.74 24.10 -19.72
N TYR A 459 -2.50 23.97 -18.63
CA TYR A 459 -3.86 24.46 -18.53
C TYR A 459 -4.19 24.94 -17.11
N VAL A 460 -5.23 25.77 -16.99
CA VAL A 460 -5.73 26.25 -15.69
C VAL A 460 -6.91 25.38 -15.26
N LYS A 461 -6.78 24.74 -14.10
CA LYS A 461 -7.85 23.97 -13.48
C LYS A 461 -8.58 24.86 -12.48
N ARG A 462 -9.90 25.01 -12.69
CA ARG A 462 -10.81 25.72 -11.77
C ARG A 462 -11.65 24.70 -11.01
N LEU A 463 -11.43 24.56 -9.70
CA LEU A 463 -12.22 23.67 -8.83
C LEU A 463 -12.57 24.40 -7.54
N LYS A 464 -13.86 24.41 -7.17
CA LYS A 464 -14.36 25.03 -5.91
C LYS A 464 -13.86 26.48 -5.67
N GLY A 465 -13.73 27.28 -6.73
CA GLY A 465 -13.28 28.68 -6.63
C GLY A 465 -11.76 28.87 -6.50
N VAL A 466 -10.96 27.79 -6.52
CA VAL A 466 -9.49 27.85 -6.51
C VAL A 466 -8.96 27.56 -7.92
N GLU A 467 -8.14 28.48 -8.44
CA GLU A 467 -7.42 28.29 -9.70
C GLU A 467 -6.05 27.68 -9.44
N THR A 468 -5.71 26.61 -10.16
CA THR A 468 -4.40 25.94 -10.08
C THR A 468 -3.85 25.68 -11.48
N ASN A 469 -2.55 25.88 -11.64
CA ASN A 469 -1.85 25.58 -12.88
C ASN A 469 -1.49 24.10 -12.93
N GLU A 470 -1.90 23.42 -13.99
CA GLU A 470 -1.75 21.98 -14.20
C GLU A 470 -1.22 21.70 -15.61
N ALA A 471 -0.82 20.46 -15.87
CA ALA A 471 -0.46 19.99 -17.20
C ALA A 471 -1.27 18.76 -17.58
N ARG A 472 -1.79 18.73 -18.80
CA ARG A 472 -2.41 17.54 -19.39
C ARG A 472 -1.34 16.82 -20.20
N THR A 473 -1.24 15.50 -20.02
CA THR A 473 -0.22 14.68 -20.69
C THR A 473 -0.85 13.66 -21.62
N PHE A 474 -0.34 13.58 -22.83
CA PHE A 474 -0.65 12.61 -23.88
C PHE A 474 0.54 11.65 -24.03
N LEU A 475 0.24 10.40 -24.38
CA LEU A 475 1.22 9.32 -24.48
C LEU A 475 0.83 8.43 -25.65
N ASP A 476 1.79 8.14 -26.51
CA ASP A 476 1.69 7.15 -27.57
C ASP A 476 2.86 6.17 -27.48
N PHE A 477 2.56 4.89 -27.66
CA PHE A 477 3.54 3.81 -27.62
C PHE A 477 3.32 2.85 -28.80
N THR A 478 4.31 2.76 -29.67
CA THR A 478 4.25 1.96 -30.91
C THR A 478 5.45 1.02 -31.03
N GLN A 479 5.28 -0.04 -31.82
CA GLN A 479 6.32 -0.98 -32.22
C GLN A 479 6.41 -1.01 -33.75
N ASP A 480 7.64 -1.01 -34.28
CA ASP A 480 7.97 -1.08 -35.70
C ASP A 480 7.20 -0.05 -36.55
N GLY A 481 6.96 1.13 -35.99
CA GLY A 481 6.27 2.27 -36.63
C GLY A 481 4.74 2.19 -36.63
N ASP A 482 4.16 1.00 -36.82
CA ASP A 482 2.73 0.87 -37.15
C ASP A 482 1.89 0.12 -36.10
N LEU A 483 2.51 -0.70 -35.23
CA LEU A 483 1.78 -1.49 -34.24
C LEU A 483 1.60 -0.70 -32.95
N SER A 484 0.37 -0.23 -32.66
CA SER A 484 0.07 0.42 -31.39
C SER A 484 0.08 -0.56 -30.23
N LEU A 485 0.78 -0.19 -29.16
CA LEU A 485 0.85 -0.91 -27.88
C LEU A 485 0.16 -0.14 -26.75
N ASN A 486 -0.74 0.79 -27.10
CA ASN A 486 -1.49 1.60 -26.15
C ASN A 486 -2.56 0.77 -25.42
N GLY A 487 -2.79 1.11 -24.15
CA GLY A 487 -3.96 0.65 -23.41
C GLY A 487 -5.19 1.51 -23.66
N THR A 488 -6.30 1.16 -23.01
CA THR A 488 -7.54 1.98 -23.04
C THR A 488 -7.38 3.28 -22.25
N THR A 489 -6.44 3.31 -21.31
CA THR A 489 -6.07 4.50 -20.53
C THR A 489 -4.57 4.77 -20.60
N ARG A 490 -4.16 6.02 -20.37
CA ARG A 490 -2.73 6.40 -20.29
C ARG A 490 -1.97 5.55 -19.28
N ASN A 491 -2.58 5.24 -18.13
CA ASN A 491 -1.93 4.45 -17.08
C ASN A 491 -1.69 3.00 -17.53
N GLU A 492 -2.57 2.43 -18.35
CA GLU A 492 -2.36 1.12 -18.99
C GLU A 492 -1.23 1.18 -20.03
N THR A 493 -1.16 2.25 -20.84
CA THR A 493 -0.02 2.46 -21.75
C THR A 493 1.30 2.60 -20.99
N ASP A 494 1.34 3.38 -19.90
CA ASP A 494 2.50 3.48 -19.00
C ASP A 494 2.87 2.10 -18.42
N ALA A 495 1.88 1.25 -18.12
CA ALA A 495 2.13 -0.13 -17.70
C ALA A 495 2.73 -0.98 -18.83
N ASN A 496 2.25 -0.86 -20.07
CA ASN A 496 2.81 -1.57 -21.22
C ASN A 496 4.26 -1.18 -21.50
N ILE A 497 4.61 0.10 -21.34
CA ILE A 497 6.01 0.56 -21.42
C ILE A 497 6.86 -0.10 -20.33
N ARG A 498 6.38 -0.08 -19.06
CA ARG A 498 7.09 -0.74 -17.94
C ARG A 498 7.25 -2.25 -18.15
N LYS A 499 6.28 -2.90 -18.80
CA LYS A 499 6.37 -4.32 -19.15
C LYS A 499 7.55 -4.61 -20.08
N GLN A 500 7.89 -3.70 -21.00
CA GLN A 500 8.99 -3.91 -21.96
C GLN A 500 10.35 -3.46 -21.41
N PHE A 501 10.43 -2.28 -20.81
CA PHE A 501 11.71 -1.62 -20.49
C PHE A 501 12.05 -1.58 -19.00
N GLY A 502 11.16 -2.07 -18.13
CA GLY A 502 11.28 -1.97 -16.69
C GLY A 502 10.69 -0.68 -16.11
N THR A 503 10.81 -0.52 -14.79
CA THR A 503 10.38 0.67 -14.06
C THR A 503 11.49 1.73 -14.01
N ILE A 504 11.13 2.97 -13.61
CA ILE A 504 12.13 4.00 -13.30
C ILE A 504 13.14 3.52 -12.25
N GLU A 505 12.69 2.77 -11.24
CA GLU A 505 13.59 2.23 -10.22
C GLU A 505 14.55 1.19 -10.79
N ASP A 506 14.09 0.37 -11.75
CA ASP A 506 14.97 -0.56 -12.46
C ASP A 506 16.03 0.20 -13.27
N PHE A 507 15.63 1.29 -13.95
CA PHE A 507 16.58 2.16 -14.67
C PHE A 507 17.59 2.82 -13.73
N LEU A 508 17.15 3.38 -12.59
CA LEU A 508 18.03 4.01 -11.60
C LEU A 508 18.97 3.00 -10.91
N LEU A 509 18.57 1.74 -10.79
CA LEU A 509 19.44 0.68 -10.25
C LEU A 509 20.44 0.16 -11.28
N THR A 510 20.02 0.04 -12.55
CA THR A 510 20.81 -0.66 -13.58
C THR A 510 21.62 0.27 -14.49
N SER A 511 21.13 1.47 -14.75
CA SER A 511 21.58 2.32 -15.86
C SER A 511 21.93 3.75 -15.46
N MET A 512 21.81 4.14 -14.18
CA MET A 512 22.13 5.49 -13.73
C MET A 512 22.68 5.54 -12.30
N ALA A 513 23.71 6.34 -12.03
CA ALA A 513 24.14 6.73 -10.68
C ALA A 513 24.12 8.26 -10.57
N SER A 514 23.25 8.80 -9.71
CA SER A 514 23.12 10.25 -9.50
C SER A 514 23.83 10.73 -8.22
N GLN A 515 24.05 12.03 -8.11
CA GLN A 515 24.66 12.67 -6.92
C GLN A 515 23.94 12.34 -5.60
N LEU A 516 22.61 12.19 -5.64
CA LEU A 516 21.80 11.89 -4.44
C LEU A 516 21.68 10.38 -4.16
N ASP A 517 21.78 9.53 -5.20
CA ASP A 517 21.40 8.12 -5.17
C ASP A 517 22.55 7.12 -5.40
N SER A 518 23.73 7.59 -5.81
CA SER A 518 24.91 6.73 -6.02
C SER A 518 25.39 6.03 -4.75
N LEU A 519 25.05 6.56 -3.57
CA LEU A 519 25.40 5.99 -2.25
C LEU A 519 24.21 5.38 -1.51
N SER A 520 23.00 5.35 -2.08
CA SER A 520 21.80 4.94 -1.35
C SER A 520 21.98 3.57 -0.73
N PHE A 521 22.38 2.56 -1.52
CA PHE A 521 22.63 1.20 -1.02
C PHE A 521 23.56 1.13 0.22
N ILE A 522 24.62 1.94 0.24
CA ILE A 522 25.57 2.02 1.36
C ILE A 522 24.96 2.76 2.56
N LYS A 523 24.16 3.79 2.34
CA LYS A 523 23.50 4.56 3.41
C LYS A 523 22.28 3.84 4.00
N GLU A 524 21.70 2.92 3.25
CA GLU A 524 20.50 2.18 3.63
C GLU A 524 20.76 1.18 4.78
N GLY A 525 19.74 0.99 5.63
CA GLY A 525 19.77 -0.03 6.68
C GLY A 525 19.63 -1.46 6.13
N SER A 526 19.90 -2.46 6.98
CA SER A 526 19.89 -3.88 6.58
C SER A 526 18.60 -4.31 5.88
N THR A 527 17.42 -3.85 6.30
CA THR A 527 16.15 -4.20 5.65
C THR A 527 16.10 -3.72 4.21
N LYS A 528 16.41 -2.44 3.97
CA LYS A 528 16.37 -1.87 2.63
C LYS A 528 17.47 -2.44 1.72
N ARG A 529 18.65 -2.77 2.26
CA ARG A 529 19.69 -3.52 1.53
C ARG A 529 19.20 -4.90 1.07
N LYS A 530 18.48 -5.63 1.94
CA LYS A 530 17.86 -6.91 1.56
C LYS A 530 16.82 -6.73 0.46
N GLU A 531 15.98 -5.69 0.53
CA GLU A 531 15.02 -5.37 -0.53
C GLU A 531 15.72 -5.09 -1.87
N ILE A 532 16.81 -4.31 -1.87
CA ILE A 532 17.57 -4.03 -3.09
C ILE A 532 18.20 -5.31 -3.66
N LEU A 533 18.82 -6.16 -2.83
CA LEU A 533 19.32 -7.47 -3.28
C LEU A 533 18.21 -8.38 -3.79
N ALA A 534 17.06 -8.39 -3.10
CA ALA A 534 15.90 -9.15 -3.50
C ALA A 534 15.43 -8.71 -4.89
N LYS A 535 15.45 -7.41 -5.18
CA LYS A 535 15.12 -6.88 -6.50
C LYS A 535 16.08 -7.34 -7.58
N PHE A 536 17.40 -7.25 -7.36
CA PHE A 536 18.40 -7.75 -8.32
C PHE A 536 18.26 -9.25 -8.60
N LEU A 537 17.89 -10.04 -7.59
CA LEU A 537 17.71 -11.50 -7.70
C LEU A 537 16.28 -11.93 -8.11
N ASP A 538 15.40 -10.99 -8.48
CA ASP A 538 13.97 -11.22 -8.80
C ASP A 538 13.18 -11.98 -7.73
N LEU A 539 13.47 -11.66 -6.46
CA LEU A 539 12.82 -12.22 -5.27
C LEU A 539 11.58 -11.43 -4.82
N GLU A 540 11.25 -10.32 -5.47
CA GLU A 540 10.08 -9.49 -5.13
C GLU A 540 8.75 -10.25 -5.27
N ILE A 541 8.72 -11.29 -6.10
CA ILE A 541 7.54 -12.15 -6.27
C ILE A 541 7.10 -12.80 -4.95
N PHE A 542 8.05 -13.20 -4.09
CA PHE A 542 7.75 -13.78 -2.78
C PHE A 542 7.07 -12.75 -1.87
N GLU A 543 7.58 -11.52 -1.82
CA GLU A 543 7.00 -10.47 -0.99
C GLU A 543 5.59 -10.05 -1.46
N LYS A 544 5.36 -10.00 -2.78
CA LYS A 544 4.02 -9.75 -3.34
C LYS A 544 3.03 -10.85 -2.93
N LYS A 545 3.43 -12.13 -3.05
CA LYS A 545 2.61 -13.26 -2.59
C LYS A 545 2.32 -13.22 -1.10
N PHE A 546 3.31 -12.83 -0.28
CA PHE A 546 3.12 -12.63 1.15
C PHE A 546 2.05 -11.60 1.45
N LYS A 547 2.06 -10.43 0.77
CA LYS A 547 1.07 -9.37 0.96
C LYS A 547 -0.34 -9.84 0.60
N LEU A 548 -0.50 -10.48 -0.56
CA LEU A 548 -1.79 -11.03 -1.00
C LEU A 548 -2.33 -12.10 -0.03
N ALA A 549 -1.48 -13.04 0.40
CA ALA A 549 -1.88 -14.08 1.35
C ALA A 549 -2.22 -13.52 2.74
N LYS A 550 -1.54 -12.45 3.17
CA LYS A 550 -1.81 -11.78 4.44
C LYS A 550 -3.14 -11.03 4.42
N GLU A 551 -3.49 -10.42 3.29
CA GLU A 551 -4.80 -9.79 3.08
C GLU A 551 -5.91 -10.84 3.08
N ASP A 552 -5.79 -11.91 2.30
CA ASP A 552 -6.81 -12.98 2.24
C ASP A 552 -6.99 -13.71 3.58
N SER A 553 -5.92 -13.91 4.35
CA SER A 553 -6.00 -14.63 5.64
C SER A 553 -6.49 -13.77 6.82
N SER A 554 -6.68 -12.46 6.64
CA SER A 554 -7.07 -11.58 7.76
C SER A 554 -8.46 -11.91 8.29
N ASP A 555 -9.39 -12.28 7.40
CA ASP A 555 -10.77 -12.62 7.75
C ASP A 555 -10.83 -13.96 8.48
N LEU A 556 -10.12 -14.98 7.97
CA LEU A 556 -9.94 -16.29 8.61
C LEU A 556 -9.35 -16.15 10.03
N LYS A 557 -8.34 -15.29 10.19
CA LYS A 557 -7.75 -15.00 11.51
C LYS A 557 -8.73 -14.33 12.48
N ALA A 558 -9.59 -13.44 11.98
CA ALA A 558 -10.61 -12.79 12.78
C ALA A 558 -11.70 -13.78 13.23
N VAL A 559 -12.10 -14.70 12.35
CA VAL A 559 -13.03 -15.80 12.67
C VAL A 559 -12.44 -16.73 13.73
N LEU A 560 -11.19 -17.20 13.56
CA LEU A 560 -10.50 -18.03 14.54
C LEU A 560 -10.38 -17.37 15.92
N ARG A 561 -10.16 -16.05 15.97
CA ARG A 561 -10.15 -15.29 17.23
C ARG A 561 -11.53 -15.18 17.89
N ARG A 562 -12.62 -15.10 17.11
CA ARG A 562 -13.98 -15.06 17.66
C ARG A 562 -14.45 -16.40 18.20
N ILE A 563 -14.04 -17.49 17.56
CA ILE A 563 -14.46 -18.86 17.96
C ILE A 563 -13.56 -19.40 19.10
N GLY A 564 -12.42 -18.74 19.38
CA GLY A 564 -11.45 -19.15 20.39
C GLY A 564 -12.02 -19.38 21.81
N ASP A 565 -11.55 -20.47 22.43
CA ASP A 565 -11.84 -21.04 23.78
C ASP A 565 -13.12 -21.87 23.97
N THR A 566 -13.87 -22.21 22.91
CA THR A 566 -15.00 -23.15 23.05
C THR A 566 -14.51 -24.61 23.02
N ASP A 567 -14.66 -25.31 24.15
CA ASP A 567 -14.34 -26.74 24.28
C ASP A 567 -15.53 -27.60 23.82
N TYR A 568 -15.66 -27.74 22.51
CA TYR A 568 -16.75 -28.51 21.90
C TYR A 568 -16.77 -29.98 22.36
N ASP A 569 -15.61 -30.55 22.69
CA ASP A 569 -15.54 -31.93 23.19
C ASP A 569 -16.21 -32.06 24.55
N LYS A 570 -15.95 -31.11 25.45
CA LYS A 570 -16.64 -31.04 26.74
C LYS A 570 -18.13 -30.76 26.60
N ASP A 571 -18.53 -29.83 25.74
CA ASP A 571 -19.94 -29.48 25.55
C ASP A 571 -20.76 -30.61 24.90
N ILE A 572 -20.16 -31.35 23.97
CA ILE A 572 -20.75 -32.57 23.39
C ILE A 572 -20.91 -33.63 24.48
N ALA A 573 -19.87 -33.89 25.27
CA ALA A 573 -19.92 -34.89 26.34
C ALA A 573 -21.00 -34.56 27.39
N ILE A 574 -21.14 -33.29 27.80
CA ILE A 574 -22.19 -32.85 28.73
C ILE A 574 -23.59 -33.08 28.12
N ALA A 575 -23.78 -32.72 26.86
CA ALA A 575 -25.08 -32.89 26.19
C ALA A 575 -25.44 -34.38 25.99
N GLU A 576 -24.46 -35.23 25.68
CA GLU A 576 -24.63 -36.69 25.56
C GLU A 576 -24.98 -37.32 26.93
N VAL A 577 -24.31 -36.91 28.02
CA VAL A 577 -24.64 -37.36 29.38
C VAL A 577 -26.07 -36.99 29.78
N HIS A 578 -26.48 -35.73 29.57
CA HIS A 578 -27.85 -35.30 29.88
C HIS A 578 -28.89 -36.04 29.01
N CYS A 579 -28.53 -36.43 27.78
CA CYS A 579 -29.39 -37.22 26.90
C CYS A 579 -29.56 -38.65 27.45
N GLU A 580 -28.49 -39.30 27.89
CA GLU A 580 -28.54 -40.61 28.54
C GLU A 580 -29.35 -40.58 29.85
N GLU A 581 -29.21 -39.53 30.66
CA GLU A 581 -29.99 -39.36 31.89
C GLU A 581 -31.49 -39.24 31.57
N ALA A 582 -31.88 -38.38 30.62
CA ALA A 582 -33.26 -38.24 30.19
C ALA A 582 -33.84 -39.53 29.57
N GLN A 583 -33.01 -40.32 28.86
CA GLN A 583 -33.42 -41.63 28.34
C GLN A 583 -33.65 -42.66 29.45
N LYS A 584 -32.83 -42.67 30.51
CA LYS A 584 -33.02 -43.54 31.67
C LYS A 584 -34.28 -43.19 32.45
N GLU A 585 -34.56 -41.89 32.63
CA GLU A 585 -35.80 -41.43 33.27
C GLU A 585 -37.03 -41.81 32.44
N LEU A 586 -36.97 -41.62 31.11
CA LEU A 586 -38.04 -42.04 30.19
C LEU A 586 -38.30 -43.55 30.29
N GLN A 587 -37.24 -44.36 30.30
CA GLN A 587 -37.37 -45.82 30.42
C GLN A 587 -37.99 -46.22 31.76
N ALA A 588 -37.52 -45.64 32.87
CA ALA A 588 -38.04 -45.95 34.20
C ALA A 588 -39.53 -45.59 34.33
N ASP A 589 -39.95 -44.45 33.80
CA ASP A 589 -41.37 -44.03 33.84
C ASP A 589 -42.23 -44.81 32.84
N THR A 590 -41.67 -45.27 31.73
CA THR A 590 -42.36 -46.19 30.79
C THR A 590 -42.63 -47.54 31.46
N GLU A 591 -41.63 -48.12 32.13
CA GLU A 591 -41.76 -49.40 32.84
C GLU A 591 -42.79 -49.30 33.99
N ARG A 592 -42.83 -48.16 34.69
CA ARG A 592 -43.85 -47.88 35.73
C ARG A 592 -45.25 -47.76 35.12
N CYS A 593 -45.41 -47.01 34.03
CA CYS A 593 -46.68 -46.85 33.34
C CYS A 593 -47.23 -48.20 32.86
N ASP A 594 -46.38 -49.04 32.27
CA ASP A 594 -46.76 -50.38 31.80
C ASP A 594 -47.14 -51.32 32.95
N ALA A 595 -46.45 -51.24 34.09
CA ALA A 595 -46.81 -51.99 35.29
C ALA A 595 -48.19 -51.59 35.84
N VAL A 596 -48.51 -50.29 35.87
CA VAL A 596 -49.83 -49.78 36.32
C VAL A 596 -50.93 -50.15 35.32
N ARG A 597 -50.65 -50.14 34.00
CA ARG A 597 -51.58 -50.63 32.97
C ARG A 597 -51.89 -52.11 33.12
N LEU A 598 -50.89 -52.94 33.44
CA LEU A 598 -51.10 -54.36 33.71
C LEU A 598 -51.98 -54.57 34.95
N GLN A 599 -51.75 -53.81 36.02
CA GLN A 599 -52.58 -53.86 37.23
C GLN A 599 -54.02 -53.40 36.96
N LEU A 600 -54.21 -52.36 36.15
CA LEU A 600 -55.54 -51.91 35.72
C LEU A 600 -56.31 -53.02 35.01
N ALA A 601 -55.68 -53.69 34.03
CA ALA A 601 -56.31 -54.80 33.29
C ALA A 601 -56.67 -55.98 34.21
N GLN A 602 -55.82 -56.31 35.18
CA GLN A 602 -56.09 -57.36 36.18
C GLN A 602 -57.26 -57.01 37.09
N ASN A 603 -57.32 -55.76 37.55
CA ASN A 603 -58.40 -55.28 38.41
C ASN A 603 -59.74 -55.19 37.66
N GLU A 604 -59.75 -54.76 36.39
CA GLU A 604 -60.95 -54.73 35.55
C GLU A 604 -61.52 -56.15 35.33
N GLN A 605 -60.66 -57.15 35.10
CA GLN A 605 -61.08 -58.54 34.99
C GLN A 605 -61.63 -59.08 36.32
N ALA A 606 -60.95 -58.84 37.44
CA ALA A 606 -61.40 -59.29 38.76
C ALA A 606 -62.76 -58.65 39.18
N HIS A 607 -62.99 -57.39 38.81
CA HIS A 607 -64.27 -56.72 39.03
C HIS A 607 -65.40 -57.38 38.22
N SER A 608 -65.13 -57.77 36.98
CA SER A 608 -66.09 -58.48 36.11
C SER A 608 -66.47 -59.85 36.70
N ASP A 609 -65.49 -60.66 37.08
CA ASP A 609 -65.70 -62.02 37.59
C ASP A 609 -66.49 -62.03 38.91
N LEU A 610 -66.21 -61.07 39.81
CA LEU A 610 -66.95 -60.90 41.06
C LEU A 610 -68.40 -60.46 40.82
N THR A 611 -68.64 -59.63 39.80
CA THR A 611 -69.99 -59.17 39.44
C THR A 611 -70.84 -60.34 38.92
N GLU A 612 -70.27 -61.21 38.09
CA GLU A 612 -70.97 -62.36 37.52
C GLU A 612 -71.33 -63.43 38.59
N GLN A 613 -70.46 -63.64 39.59
CA GLN A 613 -70.74 -64.54 40.72
C GLN A 613 -71.88 -64.03 41.61
N ILE A 614 -71.91 -62.71 41.84
CA ILE A 614 -72.92 -62.03 42.66
C ILE A 614 -74.32 -62.14 42.02
N ASP A 615 -74.44 -62.01 40.70
CA ASP A 615 -75.72 -62.00 39.99
C ASP A 615 -76.38 -63.38 39.83
N SER A 616 -75.63 -64.46 40.06
CA SER A 616 -76.10 -65.85 39.91
C SER A 616 -76.90 -66.42 41.10
N ILE A 617 -77.02 -65.71 42.23
CA ILE A 617 -77.66 -66.22 43.45
C ILE A 617 -79.04 -65.55 43.70
N PRO A 618 -80.17 -66.28 43.59
CA PRO A 618 -81.50 -65.71 43.77
C PRO A 618 -81.97 -65.80 45.23
N THR A 619 -81.54 -64.84 46.06
CA THR A 619 -82.11 -64.62 47.40
C THR A 619 -82.10 -63.12 47.72
N GLU A 620 -83.21 -62.59 48.23
CA GLU A 620 -83.33 -61.20 48.70
C GLU A 620 -82.28 -60.93 49.78
N ARG A 621 -81.32 -60.07 49.45
CA ARG A 621 -80.12 -59.77 50.25
C ARG A 621 -80.48 -58.88 51.44
N LEU A 622 -80.61 -59.45 52.63
CA LEU A 622 -80.70 -58.68 53.87
C LEU A 622 -79.34 -58.66 54.57
N ASN A 623 -78.66 -57.51 54.54
CA ASN A 623 -77.36 -57.34 55.20
C ASN A 623 -77.55 -56.98 56.68
N ILE A 624 -77.40 -57.97 57.57
CA ILE A 624 -77.68 -57.78 59.00
C ILE A 624 -76.73 -56.79 59.67
N LYS A 625 -75.47 -56.73 59.24
CA LYS A 625 -74.46 -55.82 59.81
C LYS A 625 -74.87 -54.38 59.52
N LYS A 626 -75.25 -54.08 58.28
CA LYS A 626 -75.83 -52.80 57.88
C LYS A 626 -77.13 -52.51 58.59
N LEU A 627 -78.01 -53.49 58.82
CA LEU A 627 -79.26 -53.26 59.54
C LEU A 627 -79.01 -52.94 61.02
N ILE A 628 -78.04 -53.58 61.68
CA ILE A 628 -77.65 -53.29 63.07
C ILE A 628 -76.91 -51.96 63.17
N GLU A 629 -75.95 -51.68 62.28
CA GLU A 629 -75.28 -50.38 62.18
C GLU A 629 -76.29 -49.27 61.89
N ARG A 630 -77.23 -49.51 60.99
CA ARG A 630 -78.32 -48.58 60.67
C ARG A 630 -79.23 -48.36 61.85
N ARG A 631 -79.59 -49.40 62.63
CA ARG A 631 -80.36 -49.26 63.87
C ARG A 631 -79.63 -48.39 64.90
N THR A 632 -78.34 -48.64 65.12
CA THR A 632 -77.52 -47.87 66.07
C THR A 632 -77.33 -46.42 65.60
N GLN A 633 -77.01 -46.21 64.31
CA GLN A 633 -76.91 -44.88 63.71
C GLN A 633 -78.23 -44.11 63.76
N LEU A 634 -79.35 -44.74 63.40
CA LEU A 634 -80.67 -44.10 63.47
C LEU A 634 -81.02 -43.72 64.91
N THR A 635 -80.67 -44.55 65.88
CA THR A 635 -80.93 -44.27 67.31
C THR A 635 -80.12 -43.06 67.79
N ASN A 636 -78.80 -43.04 67.55
CA ASN A 636 -77.94 -41.92 67.93
C ASN A 636 -78.33 -40.63 67.18
N ASN A 637 -78.56 -40.71 65.88
CA ASN A 637 -78.96 -39.56 65.07
C ASN A 637 -80.29 -38.95 65.54
N ILE A 638 -81.25 -39.77 66.01
CA ILE A 638 -82.50 -39.27 66.59
C ILE A 638 -82.23 -38.50 67.89
N GLU A 639 -81.30 -38.97 68.72
CA GLU A 639 -80.93 -38.33 69.99
C GLU A 639 -80.18 -37.00 69.75
N ASP A 640 -79.16 -37.00 68.89
CA ASP A 640 -78.42 -35.79 68.49
C ASP A 640 -79.36 -34.76 67.82
N THR A 641 -80.30 -35.21 66.99
CA THR A 641 -81.27 -34.31 66.34
C THR A 641 -82.25 -33.71 67.36
N LYS A 642 -82.57 -34.41 68.45
CA LYS A 642 -83.39 -33.86 69.55
C LYS A 642 -82.63 -32.79 70.33
N GLU A 643 -81.34 -33.00 70.57
CA GLU A 643 -80.47 -32.03 71.23
C GLU A 643 -80.35 -30.74 70.40
N ASN A 644 -80.12 -30.85 69.09
CA ASN A 644 -80.11 -29.71 68.16
C ASN A 644 -81.45 -28.93 68.14
N ILE A 645 -82.60 -29.63 68.21
CA ILE A 645 -83.90 -28.96 68.33
C ILE A 645 -83.99 -28.16 69.63
N SER A 646 -83.38 -28.65 70.72
CA SER A 646 -83.39 -27.96 72.01
C SER A 646 -82.55 -26.67 71.98
N GLU A 647 -81.38 -26.70 71.34
CA GLU A 647 -80.50 -25.54 71.17
C GLU A 647 -81.16 -24.46 70.30
N LEU A 648 -81.71 -24.84 69.14
CA LEU A 648 -82.41 -23.90 68.26
C LEU A 648 -83.64 -23.25 68.92
N LYS A 649 -84.29 -23.94 69.87
CA LYS A 649 -85.39 -23.37 70.66
C LYS A 649 -84.91 -22.31 71.66
N ILE A 650 -83.72 -22.48 72.23
CA ILE A 650 -83.09 -21.50 73.12
C ILE A 650 -82.74 -20.24 72.31
N GLU A 651 -82.10 -20.42 71.14
CA GLU A 651 -81.76 -19.30 70.24
C GLU A 651 -83.00 -18.50 69.79
N ILE A 652 -84.11 -19.19 69.46
CA ILE A 652 -85.37 -18.52 69.12
C ILE A 652 -85.88 -17.65 70.28
N SER A 653 -85.72 -18.09 71.53
CA SER A 653 -86.11 -17.32 72.72
C SER A 653 -85.25 -16.07 72.89
N GLU A 654 -83.95 -16.16 72.63
CA GLU A 654 -83.05 -15.00 72.70
C GLU A 654 -83.34 -13.98 71.58
N PHE A 655 -83.73 -14.46 70.39
CA PHE A 655 -84.19 -13.60 69.31
C PHE A 655 -85.52 -12.91 69.64
N ASP A 656 -86.43 -13.58 70.34
CA ASP A 656 -87.68 -12.96 70.84
C ASP A 656 -87.40 -11.75 71.74
N ASP A 657 -86.43 -11.86 72.66
CA ASP A 657 -86.06 -10.76 73.56
C ASP A 657 -85.40 -9.58 72.80
N LYS A 658 -84.52 -9.87 71.83
CA LYS A 658 -83.89 -8.82 70.99
C LYS A 658 -84.89 -8.09 70.10
N LEU A 659 -85.82 -8.82 69.47
CA LEU A 659 -86.84 -8.21 68.61
C LEU A 659 -87.73 -7.23 69.37
N LYS A 660 -88.04 -7.55 70.64
CA LYS A 660 -88.81 -6.67 71.52
C LYS A 660 -88.10 -5.33 71.74
N THR A 661 -86.78 -5.34 71.98
CA THR A 661 -86.01 -4.09 72.15
C THR A 661 -85.98 -3.22 70.88
N TYR A 662 -85.98 -3.83 69.70
CA TYR A 662 -86.06 -3.10 68.43
C TYR A 662 -87.46 -2.53 68.18
N ASP A 663 -88.51 -3.27 68.50
CA ASP A 663 -89.89 -2.76 68.41
C ASP A 663 -90.13 -1.58 69.36
N ASP A 664 -89.59 -1.62 70.57
CA ASP A 664 -89.67 -0.52 71.52
C ASP A 664 -88.97 0.75 70.99
N PHE A 665 -87.83 0.60 70.30
CA PHE A 665 -87.15 1.75 69.67
C PHE A 665 -87.91 2.29 68.46
N LEU A 666 -88.35 1.43 67.54
CA LEU A 666 -89.01 1.84 66.29
C LEU A 666 -90.36 2.51 66.53
N THR A 667 -91.07 2.16 67.61
CA THR A 667 -92.34 2.80 67.99
C THR A 667 -92.17 4.21 68.56
N THR A 668 -90.97 4.60 69.00
CA THR A 668 -90.69 5.97 69.49
C THR A 668 -90.45 6.99 68.38
N ILE A 669 -90.23 6.56 67.14
CA ILE A 669 -89.88 7.42 66.01
C ILE A 669 -90.99 7.33 64.94
N ASN A 670 -91.66 8.45 64.68
CA ASN A 670 -92.62 8.55 63.58
C ASN A 670 -91.87 8.80 62.25
N ILE A 671 -91.47 7.72 61.58
CA ILE A 671 -90.65 7.81 60.38
C ILE A 671 -91.37 8.45 59.18
N GLU A 672 -92.69 8.28 59.06
CA GLU A 672 -93.47 8.87 57.95
C GLU A 672 -93.46 10.40 58.02
N GLU A 673 -93.60 10.95 59.23
CA GLU A 673 -93.52 12.38 59.50
C GLU A 673 -92.11 12.92 59.25
N LEU A 674 -91.08 12.22 59.73
CA LEU A 674 -89.67 12.61 59.53
C LEU A 674 -89.24 12.60 58.05
N LEU A 675 -89.70 11.62 57.26
CA LEU A 675 -89.39 11.52 55.84
C LEU A 675 -90.12 12.59 55.02
N GLU A 676 -91.34 12.96 55.40
CA GLU A 676 -92.07 14.06 54.79
C GLU A 676 -91.41 15.41 55.13
N GLU A 677 -90.96 15.62 56.37
CA GLU A 677 -90.16 16.80 56.74
C GLU A 677 -88.85 16.89 55.93
N LYS A 678 -88.15 15.76 55.75
CA LYS A 678 -86.93 15.70 54.91
C LYS A 678 -87.24 16.04 53.45
N ARG A 679 -88.33 15.51 52.90
CA ARG A 679 -88.75 15.80 51.52
C ARG A 679 -89.08 17.29 51.34
N GLN A 680 -89.77 17.90 52.30
CA GLN A 680 -90.07 19.33 52.27
C GLN A 680 -88.80 20.18 52.42
N TYR A 681 -87.89 19.79 53.31
CA TYR A 681 -86.57 20.42 53.45
C TYR A 681 -85.80 20.39 52.12
N ASP A 682 -85.72 19.23 51.46
CA ASP A 682 -84.99 19.06 50.21
C ASP A 682 -85.61 19.89 49.06
N ASP A 683 -86.95 19.92 48.94
CA ASP A 683 -87.65 20.76 47.95
C ASP A 683 -87.40 22.26 48.21
N PHE A 684 -87.49 22.71 49.46
CA PHE A 684 -87.21 24.12 49.79
C PHE A 684 -85.73 24.47 49.60
N LYS A 685 -84.80 23.56 49.90
CA LYS A 685 -83.38 23.76 49.67
C LYS A 685 -83.05 23.86 48.19
N GLN A 686 -83.61 22.97 47.36
CA GLN A 686 -83.44 23.03 45.91
C GLN A 686 -84.03 24.31 45.31
N ARG A 687 -85.22 24.74 45.78
CA ARG A 687 -85.84 26.01 45.37
C ARG A 687 -85.04 27.21 45.84
N TYR A 688 -84.48 27.17 47.05
CA TYR A 688 -83.58 28.21 47.55
C TYR A 688 -82.37 28.37 46.65
N ASP A 689 -81.62 27.29 46.43
CA ASP A 689 -80.37 27.31 45.67
C ASP A 689 -80.60 27.74 44.21
N SER A 690 -81.65 27.21 43.56
CA SER A 690 -82.01 27.61 42.19
C SER A 690 -82.43 29.08 42.09
N THR A 691 -83.17 29.59 43.08
CA THR A 691 -83.63 31.00 43.09
C THR A 691 -82.47 31.95 43.37
N VAL A 692 -81.58 31.62 44.31
CA VAL A 692 -80.35 32.39 44.59
C VAL A 692 -79.45 32.46 43.37
N ASN A 693 -79.23 31.34 42.69
CA ASN A 693 -78.41 31.32 41.49
C ASN A 693 -79.04 32.16 40.37
N ARG A 694 -80.35 32.09 40.18
CA ARG A 694 -81.04 32.90 39.18
C ARG A 694 -80.99 34.39 39.50
N ALA A 695 -81.14 34.77 40.77
CA ALA A 695 -80.95 36.15 41.22
C ALA A 695 -79.51 36.65 40.99
N ARG A 696 -78.49 35.81 41.24
CA ARG A 696 -77.08 36.15 40.96
C ARG A 696 -76.81 36.39 39.47
N ILE A 697 -77.37 35.55 38.59
CA ILE A 697 -77.23 35.73 37.13
C ILE A 697 -77.86 37.06 36.72
N MET A 698 -79.07 37.33 37.19
CA MET A 698 -79.78 38.58 36.89
C MET A 698 -79.06 39.81 37.46
N ASP A 699 -78.45 39.73 38.65
CA ASP A 699 -77.62 40.81 39.22
C ASP A 699 -76.38 41.12 38.38
N ASN A 700 -75.75 40.10 37.77
CA ASN A 700 -74.66 40.31 36.83
C ASN A 700 -75.13 40.98 35.53
N ASP A 701 -76.30 40.58 35.01
CA ASP A 701 -76.92 41.23 33.85
C ASP A 701 -77.24 42.70 34.16
N TYR A 702 -77.78 42.99 35.36
CA TYR A 702 -78.02 44.34 35.85
C TYR A 702 -76.75 45.18 35.90
N LYS A 703 -75.66 44.67 36.50
CA LYS A 703 -74.36 45.37 36.54
C LYS A 703 -73.82 45.65 35.14
N THR A 704 -74.02 44.74 34.20
CA THR A 704 -73.56 44.89 32.81
C THR A 704 -74.38 45.96 32.08
N MET A 705 -75.70 45.96 32.21
CA MET A 705 -76.58 46.96 31.60
C MET A 705 -76.44 48.34 32.25
N SER A 706 -76.24 48.40 33.57
CA SER A 706 -76.02 49.65 34.31
C SER A 706 -74.76 50.39 33.83
N LYS A 707 -73.66 49.67 33.55
CA LYS A 707 -72.45 50.27 32.94
C LYS A 707 -72.69 50.88 31.56
N LYS A 708 -73.60 50.31 30.77
CA LYS A 708 -74.00 50.88 29.47
C LYS A 708 -74.80 52.17 29.64
N LEU A 709 -75.54 52.30 30.74
CA LEU A 709 -76.31 53.50 31.05
C LEU A 709 -75.43 54.65 31.54
N THR A 710 -74.40 54.39 32.37
CA THR A 710 -73.46 55.43 32.82
C THR A 710 -72.70 56.09 31.66
N LEU A 711 -72.51 55.35 30.55
CA LEU A 711 -71.92 55.90 29.33
C LEU A 711 -72.82 56.91 28.62
N LEU A 712 -74.16 56.89 28.84
CA LEU A 712 -75.13 57.83 28.27
C LEU A 712 -75.05 59.22 28.92
N ASP A 713 -74.72 59.27 30.23
CA ASP A 713 -74.55 60.53 30.99
C ASP A 713 -73.27 61.31 30.58
N GLU A 714 -72.31 60.64 29.95
CA GLU A 714 -71.04 61.23 29.49
C GLU A 714 -71.10 61.81 28.07
N VAL A 715 -72.17 61.55 27.30
CA VAL A 715 -72.28 61.98 25.89
C VAL A 715 -73.12 63.27 25.76
N PRO A 716 -72.57 64.38 25.22
CA PRO A 716 -73.24 65.68 25.21
C PRO A 716 -74.50 65.75 24.32
N CYS A 717 -74.69 64.79 23.41
CA CYS A 717 -75.87 64.75 22.54
C CYS A 717 -77.12 64.13 23.19
N GLY A 718 -77.00 63.57 24.40
CA GLY A 718 -78.10 62.92 25.13
C GLY A 718 -78.87 61.91 24.26
N SER A 719 -80.20 62.01 24.28
CA SER A 719 -81.12 61.12 23.57
C SER A 719 -81.51 61.58 22.15
N ALA A 720 -80.80 62.55 21.56
CA ALA A 720 -81.23 63.18 20.30
C ALA A 720 -81.14 62.26 19.05
N TYR A 721 -80.37 61.16 19.09
CA TYR A 721 -80.06 60.32 17.91
C TYR A 721 -80.42 58.82 18.10
N VAL A 722 -81.44 58.52 18.90
CA VAL A 722 -81.85 57.14 19.26
C VAL A 722 -82.12 56.25 18.04
N THR A 723 -82.63 56.78 16.93
CA THR A 723 -82.94 56.00 15.70
C THR A 723 -81.81 55.94 14.66
N SER A 724 -80.69 56.63 14.87
CA SER A 724 -79.60 56.76 13.88
C SER A 724 -78.20 56.40 14.40
N CYS A 725 -77.99 56.33 15.72
CA CYS A 725 -76.74 55.90 16.33
C CYS A 725 -76.92 54.63 17.16
N LYS A 726 -76.25 53.54 16.77
CA LYS A 726 -76.36 52.21 17.40
C LYS A 726 -76.00 52.21 18.90
N PHE A 727 -74.98 52.98 19.30
CA PHE A 727 -74.56 53.06 20.71
C PHE A 727 -75.59 53.77 21.59
N ILE A 728 -76.27 54.80 21.07
CA ILE A 728 -77.32 55.53 21.79
C ILE A 728 -78.61 54.71 21.85
N SER A 729 -78.93 53.96 20.77
CA SER A 729 -80.04 53.00 20.75
C SER A 729 -79.87 51.91 21.82
N ASP A 730 -78.69 51.27 21.89
CA ASP A 730 -78.43 50.18 22.84
C ASP A 730 -78.48 50.65 24.30
N ALA A 731 -77.97 51.85 24.58
CA ALA A 731 -77.97 52.44 25.91
C ALA A 731 -79.37 52.94 26.32
N HIS A 732 -80.20 53.41 25.38
CA HIS A 732 -81.60 53.77 25.63
C HIS A 732 -82.48 52.54 25.88
N SER A 733 -82.29 51.44 25.14
CA SER A 733 -82.96 50.16 25.44
C SER A 733 -82.59 49.64 26.83
N ALA A 734 -81.32 49.79 27.24
CA ALA A 734 -80.90 49.45 28.59
C ALA A 734 -81.61 50.26 29.69
N SER A 735 -81.92 51.55 29.45
CA SER A 735 -82.65 52.39 30.42
C SER A 735 -84.09 51.96 30.64
N LEU A 736 -84.73 51.37 29.63
CA LEU A 736 -86.10 50.87 29.72
C LEU A 736 -86.18 49.52 30.44
N GLU A 737 -85.17 48.66 30.26
CA GLU A 737 -85.16 47.30 30.80
C GLU A 737 -84.62 47.21 32.23
N LEU A 738 -83.69 48.10 32.63
CA LEU A 738 -83.05 48.11 33.95
C LEU A 738 -84.02 48.13 35.15
N PRO A 739 -85.05 49.00 35.20
CA PRO A 739 -85.99 49.03 36.32
C PRO A 739 -86.82 47.74 36.45
N LEU A 740 -87.13 47.11 35.30
CA LEU A 740 -87.86 45.85 35.27
C LEU A 740 -86.99 44.71 35.80
N LEU A 741 -85.70 44.72 35.45
CA LEU A 741 -84.72 43.74 35.90
C LEU A 741 -84.42 43.88 37.40
N GLU A 742 -84.22 45.11 37.90
CA GLU A 742 -84.01 45.40 39.33
C GLU A 742 -85.18 44.90 40.18
N LYS A 743 -86.42 45.24 39.78
CA LYS A 743 -87.63 44.76 40.47
C LYS A 743 -87.74 43.23 40.47
N THR A 744 -87.29 42.58 39.40
CA THR A 744 -87.29 41.13 39.29
C THR A 744 -86.22 40.47 40.16
N ILE A 745 -85.03 41.08 40.27
CA ILE A 745 -83.94 40.62 41.15
C ILE A 745 -84.38 40.70 42.61
N VAL A 746 -84.93 41.84 43.04
CA VAL A 746 -85.42 42.02 44.42
C VAL A 746 -86.50 40.98 44.74
N LYS A 747 -87.46 40.78 43.83
CA LYS A 747 -88.49 39.74 43.99
C LYS A 747 -87.88 38.33 44.14
N LYS A 748 -86.85 37.99 43.35
CA LYS A 748 -86.18 36.69 43.44
C LYS A 748 -85.37 36.54 44.73
N ILE A 749 -84.74 37.60 45.21
CA ILE A 749 -84.03 37.59 46.49
C ILE A 749 -85.01 37.41 47.65
N GLU A 750 -86.19 38.02 47.57
CA GLU A 750 -87.25 37.90 48.58
C GLU A 750 -87.87 36.48 48.58
N GLU A 751 -88.12 35.91 47.39
CA GLU A 751 -88.49 34.49 47.23
C GLU A 751 -87.42 33.55 47.83
N ALA A 752 -86.14 33.82 47.57
CA ALA A 752 -85.04 33.05 48.13
C ALA A 752 -84.95 33.17 49.66
N LYS A 753 -85.16 34.37 50.23
CA LYS A 753 -85.22 34.52 51.70
C LYS A 753 -86.33 33.66 52.31
N GLY A 754 -87.52 33.64 51.69
CA GLY A 754 -88.64 32.80 52.14
C GLY A 754 -88.32 31.31 52.14
N TYR A 755 -87.56 30.81 51.15
CA TYR A 755 -87.09 29.43 51.15
C TYR A 755 -85.97 29.19 52.17
N LYS A 756 -85.07 30.15 52.36
CA LYS A 756 -83.97 30.04 53.32
C LYS A 756 -84.47 29.87 54.75
N GLU A 757 -85.47 30.64 55.15
CA GLU A 757 -86.06 30.54 56.49
C GLU A 757 -86.60 29.13 56.77
N LYS A 758 -87.25 28.51 55.78
CA LYS A 758 -87.77 27.14 55.87
C LYS A 758 -86.68 26.05 55.90
N VAL A 759 -85.53 26.32 55.28
CA VAL A 759 -84.38 25.40 55.30
C VAL A 759 -83.63 25.48 56.63
N VAL A 760 -83.50 26.68 57.21
CA VAL A 760 -82.79 26.89 58.48
C VAL A 760 -83.61 26.46 59.69
N SER A 761 -84.94 26.43 59.61
CA SER A 761 -85.82 25.97 60.68
C SER A 761 -85.72 24.47 60.98
N VAL A 762 -85.00 23.70 60.16
CA VAL A 762 -84.84 22.25 60.30
C VAL A 762 -83.37 21.90 60.57
N ASN A 763 -83.11 21.17 61.67
CA ASN A 763 -81.78 20.63 61.94
C ASN A 763 -81.52 19.38 61.08
N SER A 764 -81.10 19.62 59.84
CA SER A 764 -80.93 18.55 58.84
C SER A 764 -79.93 17.46 59.24
N ALA A 765 -78.91 17.77 60.04
CA ALA A 765 -77.90 16.78 60.45
C ALA A 765 -78.51 15.75 61.41
N GLU A 766 -79.22 16.22 62.43
CA GLU A 766 -79.87 15.38 63.43
C GLU A 766 -81.04 14.59 62.84
N MET A 767 -81.79 15.20 61.91
CA MET A 767 -82.87 14.53 61.17
C MET A 767 -82.35 13.35 60.33
N VAL A 768 -81.25 13.52 59.59
CA VAL A 768 -80.66 12.46 58.77
C VAL A 768 -80.13 11.33 59.66
N GLU A 769 -79.43 11.67 60.73
CA GLU A 769 -78.89 10.68 61.69
C GLU A 769 -79.99 9.85 62.36
N LEU A 770 -81.15 10.45 62.63
CA LEU A 770 -82.30 9.73 63.20
C LEU A 770 -82.94 8.77 62.18
N ILE A 771 -83.04 9.17 60.91
CA ILE A 771 -83.55 8.32 59.81
C ILE A 771 -82.62 7.13 59.56
N ASP A 772 -81.31 7.36 59.59
CA ASP A 772 -80.33 6.30 59.34
C ASP A 772 -80.36 5.25 60.47
N ARG A 773 -80.38 5.68 61.74
CA ARG A 773 -80.53 4.76 62.88
C ARG A 773 -81.85 3.98 62.86
N TYR A 774 -82.94 4.60 62.42
CA TYR A 774 -84.22 3.92 62.24
C TYR A 774 -84.12 2.81 61.19
N ASN A 775 -83.53 3.10 60.03
CA ASN A 775 -83.34 2.13 58.95
C ASN A 775 -82.40 0.98 59.35
N GLU A 776 -81.29 1.28 60.01
CA GLU A 776 -80.37 0.27 60.52
C GLU A 776 -81.05 -0.68 61.50
N THR A 777 -81.90 -0.13 62.38
CA THR A 777 -82.65 -0.94 63.35
C THR A 777 -83.69 -1.82 62.67
N ILE A 778 -84.37 -1.35 61.61
CA ILE A 778 -85.27 -2.19 60.80
C ILE A 778 -84.52 -3.33 60.11
N ILE A 779 -83.35 -3.05 59.54
CA ILE A 779 -82.54 -4.06 58.85
C ILE A 779 -82.11 -5.14 59.84
N ALA A 780 -81.60 -4.73 61.02
CA ALA A 780 -81.22 -5.66 62.08
C ALA A 780 -82.42 -6.47 62.60
N LYS A 781 -83.59 -5.84 62.78
CA LYS A 781 -84.82 -6.50 63.18
C LYS A 781 -85.25 -7.57 62.16
N ASN A 782 -85.29 -7.21 60.88
CA ASN A 782 -85.70 -8.13 59.81
C ASN A 782 -84.73 -9.30 59.65
N ALA A 783 -83.43 -9.07 59.80
CA ALA A 783 -82.43 -10.14 59.76
C ALA A 783 -82.69 -11.17 60.87
N ILE A 784 -82.92 -10.70 62.10
CA ILE A 784 -83.26 -11.59 63.23
C ILE A 784 -84.62 -12.28 63.03
N GLU A 785 -85.63 -11.62 62.47
CA GLU A 785 -86.92 -12.27 62.16
C GLU A 785 -86.80 -13.37 61.11
N ILE A 786 -85.92 -13.20 60.11
CA ILE A 786 -85.62 -14.21 59.10
C ILE A 786 -84.91 -15.39 59.75
N GLU A 787 -83.83 -15.16 60.49
CA GLU A 787 -83.10 -16.23 61.18
C GLU A 787 -83.99 -17.00 62.16
N LYS A 788 -84.84 -16.30 62.90
CA LYS A 788 -85.82 -16.92 63.80
C LYS A 788 -86.87 -17.76 63.04
N ARG A 789 -87.33 -17.31 61.88
CA ARG A 789 -88.24 -18.10 61.02
C ARG A 789 -87.53 -19.31 60.43
N ASP A 790 -86.30 -19.15 59.98
CA ASP A 790 -85.48 -20.22 59.44
C ASP A 790 -85.16 -21.26 60.52
N ASN A 791 -84.91 -20.85 61.77
CA ASN A 791 -84.77 -21.75 62.91
C ASN A 791 -86.07 -22.49 63.22
N LYS A 792 -87.25 -21.83 63.14
CA LYS A 792 -88.56 -22.51 63.30
C LYS A 792 -88.82 -23.52 62.18
N VAL A 793 -88.53 -23.16 60.94
CA VAL A 793 -88.65 -24.08 59.78
C VAL A 793 -87.65 -25.23 59.92
N SER A 794 -86.45 -24.97 60.41
CA SER A 794 -85.43 -25.98 60.66
C SER A 794 -85.87 -26.94 61.76
N ILE A 795 -86.48 -26.46 62.84
CA ILE A 795 -87.09 -27.30 63.87
C ILE A 795 -88.20 -28.19 63.29
N GLU A 796 -89.11 -27.66 62.47
CA GLU A 796 -90.16 -28.46 61.83
C GLU A 796 -89.58 -29.51 60.87
N LYS A 797 -88.56 -29.15 60.09
CA LYS A 797 -87.82 -30.09 59.24
C LYS A 797 -87.13 -31.18 60.07
N LEU A 798 -86.52 -30.82 61.19
CA LEU A 798 -85.86 -31.77 62.09
C LEU A 798 -86.88 -32.68 62.79
N PHE A 799 -88.08 -32.18 63.14
CA PHE A 799 -89.18 -33.02 63.65
C PHE A 799 -89.70 -33.99 62.58
N ALA A 800 -89.87 -33.54 61.34
CA ALA A 800 -90.22 -34.42 60.23
C ALA A 800 -89.12 -35.47 59.98
N LYS A 801 -87.85 -35.07 60.12
CA LYS A 801 -86.69 -35.96 60.03
C LYS A 801 -86.70 -37.01 61.14
N ILE A 802 -86.95 -36.63 62.40
CA ILE A 802 -87.13 -37.57 63.52
C ILE A 802 -88.29 -38.53 63.26
N LYS A 803 -89.44 -38.03 62.79
CA LYS A 803 -90.61 -38.87 62.49
C LYS A 803 -90.29 -39.92 61.41
N THR A 804 -89.57 -39.51 60.36
CA THR A 804 -89.13 -40.39 59.28
C THR A 804 -88.11 -41.40 59.79
N MET A 805 -87.08 -40.97 60.52
CA MET A 805 -86.07 -41.84 61.13
C MET A 805 -86.67 -42.84 62.12
N THR A 806 -87.73 -42.46 62.84
CA THR A 806 -88.44 -43.35 63.77
C THR A 806 -89.24 -44.42 63.02
N SER A 807 -89.84 -44.06 61.86
CA SER A 807 -90.49 -45.02 60.96
C SER A 807 -89.47 -45.99 60.36
N ASP A 808 -88.33 -45.48 59.87
CA ASP A 808 -87.23 -46.29 59.32
C ASP A 808 -86.64 -47.22 60.39
N LEU A 809 -86.56 -46.78 61.65
CA LEU A 809 -86.11 -47.59 62.78
C LEU A 809 -87.08 -48.75 63.05
N SER A 810 -88.39 -48.51 62.93
CA SER A 810 -89.42 -49.55 63.05
C SER A 810 -89.30 -50.59 61.93
N GLU A 811 -89.16 -50.15 60.68
CA GLU A 811 -89.01 -51.02 59.51
C GLU A 811 -87.69 -51.81 59.54
N THR A 812 -86.60 -51.18 60.02
CA THR A 812 -85.30 -51.84 60.20
C THR A 812 -85.38 -52.94 61.27
N ASN A 813 -86.15 -52.73 62.34
CA ASN A 813 -86.36 -53.75 63.38
C ASN A 813 -87.18 -54.95 62.87
N GLU A 814 -88.18 -54.72 62.00
CA GLU A 814 -88.93 -55.81 61.35
C GLU A 814 -88.06 -56.63 60.39
N LYS A 815 -87.17 -55.98 59.62
CA LYS A 815 -86.21 -56.65 58.73
C LYS A 815 -85.13 -57.45 59.47
N ILE A 816 -84.73 -57.01 60.67
CA ILE A 816 -83.81 -57.75 61.55
C ILE A 816 -84.48 -59.04 62.06
N ALA A 817 -85.78 -59.00 62.40
CA ALA A 817 -86.52 -60.19 62.82
C ALA A 817 -86.64 -61.23 61.68
N LEU A 818 -86.86 -60.78 60.44
CA LEU A 818 -86.94 -61.64 59.26
C LEU A 818 -85.58 -62.30 58.89
N TYR A 819 -84.46 -61.65 59.23
CA TYR A 819 -83.11 -62.17 59.02
C TYR A 819 -82.74 -63.31 60.00
N GLU A 820 -83.16 -63.22 61.27
CA GLU A 820 -82.89 -64.27 62.27
C GLU A 820 -83.50 -65.62 61.87
N ASP A 821 -84.62 -65.62 61.16
CA ASP A 821 -85.31 -66.83 60.69
C ASP A 821 -84.62 -67.55 59.52
N ASN A 822 -83.65 -66.95 58.81
CA ASN A 822 -83.04 -67.49 57.57
C ASN A 822 -81.49 -67.45 57.52
N LYS A 823 -80.85 -67.54 58.69
CA LYS A 823 -79.43 -67.23 58.98
C LYS A 823 -78.36 -67.92 58.12
N GLU A 824 -78.56 -69.14 57.62
CA GLU A 824 -77.47 -69.91 56.97
C GLU A 824 -77.23 -69.58 55.49
N ALA A 825 -78.21 -69.03 54.76
CA ALA A 825 -78.10 -68.83 53.31
C ALA A 825 -77.44 -67.48 52.91
N ILE A 826 -77.42 -66.48 53.79
CA ILE A 826 -77.07 -65.08 53.44
C ILE A 826 -75.57 -64.76 53.67
N GLN A 827 -74.89 -65.47 54.56
CA GLN A 827 -73.52 -65.16 54.99
C GLN A 827 -72.45 -65.32 53.89
N ASN A 828 -72.77 -66.02 52.79
CA ASN A 828 -71.84 -66.28 51.69
C ASN A 828 -71.79 -65.17 50.63
N ILE A 829 -72.82 -64.31 50.53
CA ILE A 829 -72.95 -63.27 49.49
C ILE A 829 -72.28 -61.94 49.87
N GLU A 830 -72.26 -61.59 51.16
CA GLU A 830 -71.70 -60.31 51.63
C GLU A 830 -70.19 -60.18 51.40
N ASN A 831 -69.45 -61.28 51.53
CA ASN A 831 -68.00 -61.28 51.32
C ASN A 831 -67.64 -60.96 49.86
N LEU A 832 -68.42 -61.46 48.90
CA LEU A 832 -68.18 -61.21 47.47
C LEU A 832 -68.38 -59.74 47.08
N ILE A 833 -69.34 -59.03 47.71
CA ILE A 833 -69.62 -57.61 47.42
C ILE A 833 -68.52 -56.67 47.94
N SER A 834 -67.94 -56.96 49.11
CA SER A 834 -66.85 -56.15 49.68
C SER A 834 -65.63 -56.17 48.76
N SER A 835 -65.22 -57.36 48.30
CA SER A 835 -64.08 -57.51 47.40
C SER A 835 -64.28 -56.79 46.06
N ARG A 836 -65.50 -56.74 45.52
CA ARG A 836 -65.77 -56.03 44.24
C ARG A 836 -65.57 -54.52 44.37
N ASN A 837 -66.03 -53.91 45.46
CA ASN A 837 -65.95 -52.45 45.63
C ASN A 837 -64.50 -51.97 45.88
N GLU A 838 -63.68 -52.75 46.60
CA GLU A 838 -62.26 -52.45 46.78
C GLU A 838 -61.51 -52.45 45.44
N VAL A 839 -61.82 -53.41 44.55
CA VAL A 839 -61.25 -53.47 43.20
C VAL A 839 -61.68 -52.27 42.35
N ALA A 840 -62.90 -51.74 42.52
CA ALA A 840 -63.37 -50.57 41.78
C ALA A 840 -62.63 -49.27 42.15
N GLU A 841 -62.27 -49.07 43.42
CA GLU A 841 -61.46 -47.90 43.83
C GLU A 841 -60.03 -48.00 43.26
N MET A 842 -59.44 -49.19 43.25
CA MET A 842 -58.10 -49.42 42.67
C MET A 842 -58.06 -49.12 41.16
N ILE A 843 -59.14 -49.38 40.42
CA ILE A 843 -59.25 -49.05 38.98
C ILE A 843 -59.18 -47.53 38.75
N GLU A 844 -59.89 -46.73 39.53
CA GLU A 844 -59.90 -45.27 39.38
C GLU A 844 -58.56 -44.63 39.74
N THR A 845 -57.85 -45.16 40.76
CA THR A 845 -56.49 -44.71 41.09
C THR A 845 -55.53 -45.01 39.95
N ASN A 846 -55.53 -46.25 39.43
CA ASN A 846 -54.63 -46.63 38.34
C ASN A 846 -54.83 -45.80 37.07
N LYS A 847 -56.07 -45.38 36.75
CA LYS A 847 -56.34 -44.51 35.59
C LYS A 847 -55.72 -43.12 35.73
N LYS A 848 -55.81 -42.49 36.91
CA LYS A 848 -55.21 -41.18 37.17
C LYS A 848 -53.69 -41.23 37.12
N ASP A 849 -53.09 -42.30 37.64
CA ASP A 849 -51.64 -42.47 37.63
C ASP A 849 -51.13 -42.64 36.18
N ILE A 850 -51.84 -43.37 35.32
CA ILE A 850 -51.49 -43.52 33.89
C ILE A 850 -51.53 -42.16 33.16
N GLU A 851 -52.56 -41.33 33.36
CA GLU A 851 -52.65 -40.00 32.74
C GLU A 851 -51.46 -39.12 33.14
N ALA A 852 -51.06 -39.14 34.42
CA ALA A 852 -49.91 -38.38 34.91
C ALA A 852 -48.58 -38.88 34.31
N PHE A 853 -48.40 -40.20 34.15
CA PHE A 853 -47.21 -40.76 33.51
C PHE A 853 -47.15 -40.41 32.01
N GLU A 854 -48.26 -40.47 31.28
CA GLU A 854 -48.30 -40.13 29.84
C GLU A 854 -47.90 -38.67 29.57
N GLU A 855 -48.31 -37.74 30.44
CA GLU A 855 -47.89 -36.34 30.36
C GLU A 855 -46.38 -36.18 30.60
N GLY A 856 -45.82 -36.91 31.58
CA GLY A 856 -44.37 -36.95 31.86
C GLY A 856 -43.54 -37.50 30.69
N LEU A 857 -43.99 -38.60 30.07
CA LEU A 857 -43.33 -39.24 28.92
C LEU A 857 -43.23 -38.28 27.71
N SER A 858 -44.26 -37.48 27.46
CA SER A 858 -44.26 -36.46 26.39
C SER A 858 -43.17 -35.38 26.60
N VAL A 859 -43.01 -34.90 27.84
CA VAL A 859 -42.00 -33.91 28.21
C VAL A 859 -40.58 -34.47 28.04
N HIS A 860 -40.36 -35.72 28.44
CA HIS A 860 -39.06 -36.38 28.31
C HIS A 860 -38.67 -36.56 26.84
N ASN A 861 -39.60 -37.03 25.99
CA ASN A 861 -39.37 -37.18 24.55
C ASN A 861 -38.99 -35.85 23.87
N ARG A 862 -39.66 -34.74 24.23
CA ARG A 862 -39.32 -33.40 23.70
C ARG A 862 -37.92 -32.94 24.14
N THR A 863 -37.53 -33.28 25.35
CA THR A 863 -36.23 -32.92 25.93
C THR A 863 -35.10 -33.70 25.26
N ILE A 864 -35.30 -35.00 25.03
CA ILE A 864 -34.36 -35.86 24.29
C ILE A 864 -34.14 -35.32 22.87
N GLY A 865 -35.21 -35.04 22.11
CA GLY A 865 -35.07 -34.51 20.75
C GLY A 865 -34.35 -33.16 20.68
N SER A 866 -34.52 -32.29 21.68
CA SER A 866 -33.78 -31.02 21.79
C SER A 866 -32.28 -31.24 22.06
N LEU A 867 -31.94 -32.19 22.93
CA LEU A 867 -30.56 -32.53 23.26
C LEU A 867 -29.84 -33.21 22.09
N GLU A 868 -30.50 -34.12 21.37
CA GLU A 868 -29.96 -34.77 20.16
C GLU A 868 -29.63 -33.73 19.08
N GLN A 869 -30.56 -32.81 18.78
CA GLN A 869 -30.34 -31.72 17.82
C GLN A 869 -29.16 -30.82 18.24
N LYS A 870 -29.01 -30.58 19.55
CA LYS A 870 -27.90 -29.79 20.11
C LYS A 870 -26.56 -30.51 19.91
N VAL A 871 -26.51 -31.82 20.11
CA VAL A 871 -25.29 -32.63 19.88
C VAL A 871 -24.89 -32.58 18.40
N GLU A 872 -25.83 -32.76 17.47
CA GLU A 872 -25.55 -32.70 16.03
C GLU A 872 -25.01 -31.32 15.61
N THR A 873 -25.66 -30.24 16.09
CA THR A 873 -25.22 -28.87 15.82
C THR A 873 -23.80 -28.58 16.37
N LEU A 874 -23.45 -29.14 17.52
CA LEU A 874 -22.11 -28.99 18.10
C LEU A 874 -21.05 -29.79 17.32
N LYS A 875 -21.40 -30.97 16.79
CA LYS A 875 -20.53 -31.79 15.92
C LYS A 875 -20.21 -31.07 14.61
N ASP A 876 -21.21 -30.47 13.95
CA ASP A 876 -21.00 -29.68 12.73
C ASP A 876 -20.08 -28.48 12.94
N LYS A 877 -20.33 -27.70 14.00
CA LYS A 877 -19.47 -26.55 14.36
C LYS A 877 -18.04 -26.95 14.71
N LYS A 878 -17.85 -28.12 15.32
CA LYS A 878 -16.52 -28.68 15.58
C LYS A 878 -15.80 -29.01 14.27
N GLN A 879 -16.48 -29.61 13.30
CA GLN A 879 -15.90 -29.91 12.00
C GLN A 879 -15.53 -28.63 11.23
N GLU A 880 -16.42 -27.64 11.20
CA GLU A 880 -16.17 -26.33 10.59
C GLU A 880 -14.93 -25.64 11.19
N LEU A 881 -14.76 -25.69 12.52
CA LEU A 881 -13.57 -25.18 13.21
C LEU A 881 -12.29 -25.89 12.78
N LEU A 882 -12.33 -27.23 12.64
CA LEU A 882 -11.18 -28.02 12.19
C LEU A 882 -10.76 -27.66 10.76
N ASP A 883 -11.74 -27.47 9.87
CA ASP A 883 -11.49 -27.10 8.48
C ASP A 883 -10.88 -25.69 8.37
N ILE A 884 -11.43 -24.71 9.10
CA ILE A 884 -10.89 -23.35 9.18
C ILE A 884 -9.47 -23.35 9.77
N ARG A 885 -9.20 -24.18 10.78
CA ARG A 885 -7.84 -24.32 11.36
C ARG A 885 -6.86 -24.89 10.34
N ALA A 886 -7.26 -25.92 9.59
CA ALA A 886 -6.42 -26.54 8.57
C ALA A 886 -6.13 -25.57 7.42
N GLU A 887 -7.13 -24.79 6.98
CA GLU A 887 -6.96 -23.75 5.97
C GLU A 887 -6.04 -22.62 6.47
N PHE A 888 -6.24 -22.14 7.69
CA PHE A 888 -5.38 -21.11 8.28
C PHE A 888 -3.94 -21.59 8.49
N ALA A 889 -3.74 -22.87 8.84
CA ALA A 889 -2.40 -23.46 8.95
C ALA A 889 -1.66 -23.43 7.61
N ALA A 890 -2.34 -23.72 6.49
CA ALA A 890 -1.77 -23.60 5.15
C ALA A 890 -1.38 -22.14 4.84
N TYR A 891 -2.25 -21.17 5.17
CA TYR A 891 -1.92 -19.74 5.05
C TYR A 891 -0.72 -19.32 5.90
N ASP A 892 -0.62 -19.77 7.16
CA ASP A 892 0.51 -19.44 8.05
C ASP A 892 1.84 -19.97 7.50
N LEU A 893 1.87 -21.25 7.07
CA LEU A 893 3.05 -21.86 6.48
C LEU A 893 3.42 -21.24 5.14
N PHE A 894 2.43 -20.93 4.29
CA PHE A 894 2.66 -20.21 3.03
C PHE A 894 3.25 -18.82 3.30
N MET A 895 2.67 -18.06 4.23
CA MET A 895 3.21 -16.75 4.63
C MET A 895 4.64 -16.85 5.17
N ARG A 896 4.99 -17.88 5.95
CA ARG A 896 6.37 -18.10 6.40
C ARG A 896 7.32 -18.34 5.24
N CYS A 897 6.92 -19.14 4.25
CA CYS A 897 7.70 -19.37 3.03
C CYS A 897 7.95 -18.06 2.26
N MET A 898 6.91 -17.25 2.10
CA MET A 898 6.91 -16.01 1.30
C MET A 898 7.49 -14.80 2.03
N HIS A 899 7.71 -14.89 3.35
CA HIS A 899 8.23 -13.79 4.17
C HIS A 899 9.65 -13.37 3.72
N SER A 900 10.04 -12.13 4.00
CA SER A 900 11.36 -11.58 3.66
C SER A 900 12.55 -12.27 4.34
N ASN A 901 12.29 -13.02 5.42
CA ASN A 901 13.24 -13.90 6.10
C ASN A 901 12.99 -15.40 5.80
N GLY A 902 12.11 -15.73 4.85
CA GLY A 902 11.82 -17.10 4.42
C GLY A 902 12.69 -17.52 3.23
N ILE A 903 12.07 -18.11 2.21
CA ILE A 903 12.76 -18.65 1.02
C ILE A 903 13.65 -17.60 0.34
N ALA A 904 13.16 -16.35 0.24
CA ALA A 904 13.92 -15.26 -0.37
C ALA A 904 15.26 -15.01 0.34
N TYR A 905 15.28 -15.04 1.67
CA TYR A 905 16.50 -14.84 2.45
C TYR A 905 17.48 -16.01 2.32
N ASP A 906 16.97 -17.24 2.32
CA ASP A 906 17.78 -18.44 2.07
C ASP A 906 18.46 -18.40 0.71
N ILE A 907 17.78 -17.88 -0.32
CA ILE A 907 18.36 -17.68 -1.65
C ILE A 907 19.45 -16.62 -1.60
N ILE A 908 19.20 -15.45 -0.98
CA ILE A 908 20.21 -14.40 -0.81
C ILE A 908 21.45 -14.98 -0.15
N LYS A 909 21.29 -15.67 0.99
CA LYS A 909 22.39 -16.28 1.74
C LYS A 909 23.25 -17.24 0.91
N ARG A 910 22.60 -18.09 0.11
CA ARG A 910 23.31 -19.01 -0.81
C ARG A 910 24.02 -18.29 -1.96
N ARG A 911 23.54 -17.10 -2.36
CA ARG A 911 24.11 -16.26 -3.43
C ARG A 911 25.19 -15.29 -2.95
N LEU A 912 25.23 -14.92 -1.66
CA LEU A 912 26.21 -13.98 -1.11
C LEU A 912 27.68 -14.33 -1.44
N PRO A 913 28.15 -15.59 -1.36
CA PRO A 913 29.53 -15.91 -1.74
C PRO A 913 29.85 -15.58 -3.20
N VAL A 914 28.90 -15.83 -4.11
CA VAL A 914 29.04 -15.51 -5.54
C VAL A 914 29.04 -14.00 -5.75
N ILE A 915 28.12 -13.28 -5.08
CA ILE A 915 28.07 -11.81 -5.14
C ILE A 915 29.38 -11.21 -4.63
N ASN A 916 29.92 -11.70 -3.51
CA ASN A 916 31.19 -11.25 -2.95
C ASN A 916 32.38 -11.54 -3.88
N GLU A 917 32.37 -12.67 -4.59
CA GLU A 917 33.38 -12.97 -5.59
C GLU A 917 33.33 -11.97 -6.77
N GLU A 918 32.14 -11.64 -7.25
CA GLU A 918 31.96 -10.66 -8.33
C GLU A 918 32.30 -9.23 -7.89
N ILE A 919 32.01 -8.86 -6.64
CA ILE A 919 32.48 -7.59 -6.05
C ILE A 919 34.00 -7.57 -6.07
N ALA A 920 34.64 -8.61 -5.54
CA ALA A 920 36.10 -8.68 -5.48
C ALA A 920 36.74 -8.60 -6.87
N LYS A 921 36.20 -9.29 -7.89
CA LYS A 921 36.66 -9.19 -9.28
C LYS A 921 36.56 -7.77 -9.84
N THR A 922 35.49 -7.07 -9.49
CA THR A 922 35.21 -5.70 -9.94
C THR A 922 36.17 -4.68 -9.32
N ILE A 923 36.45 -4.75 -8.01
CA ILE A 923 37.19 -3.68 -7.30
C ILE A 923 38.68 -3.99 -7.03
N SER A 924 39.09 -5.26 -6.95
CA SER A 924 40.41 -5.64 -6.40
C SER A 924 41.63 -5.16 -7.21
N ASN A 925 41.45 -4.79 -8.47
CA ASN A 925 42.52 -4.25 -9.32
C ASN A 925 42.48 -2.72 -9.45
N ILE A 926 41.56 -2.08 -8.72
CA ILE A 926 41.27 -0.64 -8.84
C ILE A 926 41.63 0.08 -7.54
N VAL A 927 41.33 -0.56 -6.40
CA VAL A 927 41.51 -0.02 -5.05
C VAL A 927 42.29 -0.99 -4.17
N ASP A 928 42.99 -0.45 -3.16
CA ASP A 928 43.77 -1.21 -2.20
C ASP A 928 42.94 -1.71 -1.00
N PHE A 929 41.62 -1.83 -1.13
CA PHE A 929 40.72 -2.34 -0.08
C PHE A 929 39.73 -3.36 -0.63
N GLU A 930 39.25 -4.24 0.24
CA GLU A 930 38.22 -5.22 -0.08
C GLU A 930 36.86 -4.73 0.43
N VAL A 931 35.81 -5.00 -0.35
CA VAL A 931 34.41 -4.77 0.03
C VAL A 931 33.66 -6.07 -0.12
N PHE A 932 32.88 -6.44 0.89
CA PHE A 932 32.08 -7.66 0.85
C PHE A 932 30.88 -7.55 1.78
N PHE A 933 29.86 -8.34 1.45
CA PHE A 933 28.72 -8.57 2.30
C PHE A 933 29.05 -9.59 3.38
N GLN A 934 28.65 -9.31 4.62
CA GLN A 934 28.67 -10.26 5.71
C GLN A 934 27.28 -10.40 6.33
N GLU A 935 26.90 -11.65 6.61
CA GLU A 935 25.69 -11.97 7.35
C GLU A 935 26.00 -12.05 8.85
N SER A 936 25.23 -11.30 9.65
CA SER A 936 25.27 -11.34 11.12
C SER A 936 23.87 -11.65 11.66
N GLY A 937 23.51 -12.93 11.74
CA GLY A 937 22.15 -13.35 12.09
C GLY A 937 21.15 -12.94 11.01
N ASN A 938 20.18 -12.10 11.36
CA ASN A 938 19.20 -11.54 10.41
C ASN A 938 19.66 -10.21 9.78
N LYS A 939 20.88 -9.75 10.03
CA LYS A 939 21.42 -8.50 9.47
C LYS A 939 22.35 -8.78 8.29
N LEU A 940 22.30 -7.90 7.31
CA LEU A 940 23.18 -7.86 6.15
C LEU A 940 24.05 -6.60 6.24
N ASP A 941 25.31 -6.79 6.57
CA ASP A 941 26.29 -5.73 6.72
C ASP A 941 27.18 -5.66 5.48
N VAL A 942 27.62 -4.44 5.13
CA VAL A 942 28.61 -4.21 4.08
C VAL A 942 29.89 -3.78 4.78
N LEU A 943 30.95 -4.55 4.60
CA LEU A 943 32.22 -4.28 5.27
C LEU A 943 33.27 -3.83 4.26
N ILE A 944 34.13 -2.93 4.73
CA ILE A 944 35.37 -2.53 4.07
C ILE A 944 36.56 -3.05 4.88
N LYS A 945 37.55 -3.62 4.19
CA LYS A 945 38.76 -4.14 4.80
C LYS A 945 40.00 -3.66 4.06
N HIS A 946 40.88 -2.96 4.77
CA HIS A 946 42.20 -2.60 4.25
C HIS A 946 43.23 -3.72 4.58
N PRO A 947 44.34 -3.85 3.84
CA PRO A 947 45.24 -5.00 3.94
C PRO A 947 45.80 -5.25 5.35
N ASN A 948 46.03 -4.17 6.11
CA ASN A 948 46.64 -4.22 7.44
C ASN A 948 45.64 -3.98 8.59
N TYR A 949 44.34 -3.93 8.31
CA TYR A 949 43.32 -3.59 9.29
C TYR A 949 42.19 -4.64 9.32
N GLU A 950 41.52 -4.75 10.46
CA GLU A 950 40.30 -5.55 10.54
C GLU A 950 39.18 -4.94 9.70
N ALA A 951 38.25 -5.79 9.27
CA ALA A 951 37.08 -5.35 8.53
C ALA A 951 36.20 -4.48 9.42
N ARG A 952 35.69 -3.38 8.86
CA ARG A 952 34.82 -2.42 9.55
C ARG A 952 33.61 -2.09 8.68
N PRO A 953 32.51 -1.58 9.27
CA PRO A 953 31.36 -1.14 8.49
C PRO A 953 31.76 -0.08 7.45
N ILE A 954 31.26 -0.21 6.21
CA ILE A 954 31.54 0.71 5.09
C ILE A 954 31.17 2.16 5.40
N GLU A 955 30.24 2.37 6.34
CA GLU A 955 29.82 3.68 6.85
C GLU A 955 30.98 4.44 7.50
N MET A 956 32.02 3.74 7.98
CA MET A 956 33.23 4.33 8.53
C MET A 956 34.29 4.68 7.48
N GLY A 957 34.07 4.32 6.20
CA GLY A 957 34.96 4.65 5.10
C GLY A 957 34.93 6.13 4.69
N SER A 958 35.94 6.56 3.94
CA SER A 958 36.02 7.90 3.35
C SER A 958 34.92 8.12 2.30
N GLY A 959 34.68 9.38 1.91
CA GLY A 959 33.71 9.71 0.86
C GLY A 959 34.04 9.00 -0.46
N ALA A 960 35.32 8.97 -0.83
CA ALA A 960 35.80 8.30 -2.02
C ALA A 960 35.65 6.77 -1.95
N GLU A 961 36.02 6.16 -0.81
CA GLU A 961 35.88 4.71 -0.59
C GLU A 961 34.43 4.26 -0.74
N LYS A 962 33.50 5.03 -0.17
CA LYS A 962 32.06 4.75 -0.29
C LYS A 962 31.58 4.85 -1.73
N THR A 963 32.00 5.88 -2.47
CA THR A 963 31.61 6.03 -3.88
C THR A 963 32.12 4.86 -4.74
N LEU A 964 33.40 4.50 -4.59
CA LEU A 964 34.01 3.39 -5.33
C LEU A 964 33.41 2.04 -4.94
N ALA A 965 33.18 1.80 -3.64
CA ALA A 965 32.52 0.61 -3.13
C ALA A 965 31.09 0.47 -3.68
N SER A 966 30.33 1.57 -3.71
CA SER A 966 28.94 1.54 -4.18
C SER A 966 28.85 1.20 -5.67
N MET A 967 29.72 1.81 -6.48
CA MET A 967 29.82 1.49 -7.91
C MET A 967 30.26 0.03 -8.12
N GLY A 968 31.26 -0.43 -7.37
CA GLY A 968 31.74 -1.81 -7.45
C GLY A 968 30.68 -2.84 -7.07
N ILE A 969 29.94 -2.61 -5.99
CA ILE A 969 28.79 -3.43 -5.59
C ILE A 969 27.73 -3.43 -6.68
N ARG A 970 27.38 -2.26 -7.22
CA ARG A 970 26.34 -2.14 -8.24
C ARG A 970 26.70 -2.90 -9.53
N LEU A 971 27.93 -2.76 -10.03
CA LEU A 971 28.41 -3.50 -11.20
C LEU A 971 28.42 -5.01 -10.96
N ALA A 972 28.83 -5.46 -9.77
CA ALA A 972 28.77 -6.86 -9.41
C ALA A 972 27.33 -7.39 -9.35
N LEU A 973 26.40 -6.63 -8.77
CA LEU A 973 24.98 -7.00 -8.73
C LEU A 973 24.34 -7.01 -10.11
N LEU A 974 24.72 -6.10 -11.00
CA LEU A 974 24.31 -6.09 -12.40
C LEU A 974 24.69 -7.37 -13.14
N SER A 975 25.87 -7.93 -12.85
CA SER A 975 26.29 -9.20 -13.44
C SER A 975 25.39 -10.36 -13.04
N VAL A 976 24.91 -10.40 -11.79
CA VAL A 976 24.04 -11.48 -11.29
C VAL A 976 22.54 -11.17 -11.40
N SER A 977 22.18 -10.05 -12.04
CA SER A 977 20.82 -9.53 -12.15
C SER A 977 20.04 -10.14 -13.32
N SER A 978 18.73 -10.28 -13.14
CA SER A 978 17.77 -10.55 -14.24
C SER A 978 16.90 -9.36 -14.61
N LEU A 979 17.15 -8.17 -14.03
CA LEU A 979 16.41 -6.95 -14.35
C LEU A 979 16.65 -6.51 -15.81
N PRO A 980 15.68 -5.83 -16.45
CA PRO A 980 15.91 -5.13 -17.70
C PRO A 980 17.12 -4.20 -17.60
N LYS A 981 18.01 -4.26 -18.59
CA LYS A 981 19.20 -3.42 -18.62
C LYS A 981 19.36 -2.73 -19.98
N GLY A 982 19.62 -1.43 -19.93
CA GLY A 982 20.03 -0.66 -21.08
C GLY A 982 21.48 -0.95 -21.48
N ASN A 983 21.84 -0.61 -22.71
CA ASN A 983 23.25 -0.57 -23.14
C ASN A 983 23.98 0.72 -22.72
N ILE A 984 23.30 1.60 -21.98
CA ILE A 984 23.82 2.88 -21.50
C ILE A 984 23.99 2.88 -19.97
N PHE A 985 24.99 3.61 -19.47
CA PHE A 985 25.13 3.89 -18.04
C PHE A 985 25.42 5.36 -17.80
N ILE A 986 24.61 6.02 -16.98
CA ILE A 986 24.69 7.46 -16.75
C ILE A 986 25.30 7.73 -15.38
N LEU A 987 26.26 8.64 -15.31
CA LEU A 987 26.89 9.13 -14.10
C LEU A 987 26.65 10.63 -13.99
N ASP A 988 25.77 11.03 -13.08
CA ASP A 988 25.41 12.44 -12.88
C ASP A 988 26.13 13.02 -11.66
N GLU A 989 27.14 13.85 -11.93
CA GLU A 989 28.03 14.53 -10.97
C GLU A 989 28.75 13.58 -9.97
N PRO A 990 29.41 12.51 -10.44
CA PRO A 990 29.97 11.46 -9.57
C PRO A 990 31.23 11.90 -8.78
N GLY A 991 31.90 12.98 -9.20
CA GLY A 991 33.24 13.35 -8.72
C GLY A 991 33.31 14.39 -7.59
N THR A 992 32.18 14.90 -7.10
CA THR A 992 32.18 16.02 -6.12
C THR A 992 32.83 15.69 -4.76
N ALA A 993 32.98 14.40 -4.43
CA ALA A 993 33.58 13.93 -3.18
C ALA A 993 34.97 13.28 -3.36
N LEU A 994 35.53 13.32 -4.58
CA LEU A 994 36.81 12.68 -4.89
C LEU A 994 37.94 13.71 -4.84
N ASP A 995 39.02 13.37 -4.13
CA ASP A 995 40.29 14.11 -4.15
C ASP A 995 41.15 13.67 -5.36
N ALA A 996 42.30 14.34 -5.53
CA ALA A 996 43.17 14.10 -6.68
C ALA A 996 43.74 12.67 -6.75
N GLU A 997 44.00 12.03 -5.60
CA GLU A 997 44.49 10.64 -5.54
C GLU A 997 43.39 9.62 -5.87
N ASN A 998 42.19 9.77 -5.31
CA ASN A 998 41.09 8.86 -5.58
C ASN A 998 40.46 9.06 -6.97
N MET A 999 40.76 10.20 -7.63
CA MET A 999 40.36 10.43 -9.02
C MET A 999 40.95 9.38 -9.97
N GLU A 1000 42.18 8.93 -9.73
CA GLU A 1000 42.78 7.88 -10.56
C GLU A 1000 42.06 6.54 -10.42
N GLY A 1001 41.66 6.17 -9.19
CA GLY A 1001 40.84 4.99 -8.94
C GLY A 1001 39.46 5.08 -9.61
N PHE A 1002 38.87 6.27 -9.62
CA PHE A 1002 37.60 6.52 -10.30
C PHE A 1002 37.71 6.44 -11.83
N ILE A 1003 38.78 6.96 -12.43
CA ILE A 1003 39.03 6.81 -13.87
C ILE A 1003 39.17 5.32 -14.24
N ARG A 1004 39.89 4.54 -13.44
CA ARG A 1004 39.98 3.08 -13.61
C ARG A 1004 38.62 2.39 -13.48
N MET A 1005 37.74 2.86 -12.58
CA MET A 1005 36.35 2.38 -12.52
C MET A 1005 35.57 2.71 -13.79
N LEU A 1006 35.69 3.94 -14.32
CA LEU A 1006 34.99 4.33 -15.54
C LEU A 1006 35.40 3.45 -16.73
N ASP A 1007 36.70 3.17 -16.87
CA ASP A 1007 37.22 2.23 -17.87
C ASP A 1007 36.63 0.81 -17.68
N LEU A 1008 36.37 0.38 -16.44
CA LEU A 1008 35.68 -0.88 -16.18
C LEU A 1008 34.19 -0.80 -16.56
N VAL A 1009 33.50 0.30 -16.26
CA VAL A 1009 32.08 0.49 -16.63
C VAL A 1009 31.91 0.44 -18.15
N LYS A 1010 32.87 0.98 -18.94
CA LYS A 1010 32.88 0.85 -20.41
C LYS A 1010 32.84 -0.60 -20.89
N THR A 1011 33.28 -1.58 -20.08
CA THR A 1011 33.15 -2.99 -20.45
C THR A 1011 31.71 -3.47 -20.34
N TYR A 1012 30.94 -3.00 -19.36
CA TYR A 1012 29.56 -3.45 -19.12
C TYR A 1012 28.53 -2.77 -20.03
N PHE A 1013 28.83 -1.57 -20.54
CA PHE A 1013 27.90 -0.73 -21.29
C PHE A 1013 28.55 -0.18 -22.55
N LYS A 1014 27.81 -0.15 -23.66
CA LYS A 1014 28.27 0.46 -24.93
C LYS A 1014 28.61 1.93 -24.71
N THR A 1015 27.76 2.64 -23.97
CA THR A 1015 27.89 4.09 -23.79
C THR A 1015 27.79 4.42 -22.30
N VAL A 1016 28.80 5.11 -21.77
CA VAL A 1016 28.82 5.62 -20.40
C VAL A 1016 28.70 7.13 -20.45
N ILE A 1017 27.53 7.68 -20.13
CA ILE A 1017 27.32 9.13 -20.12
C ILE A 1017 27.85 9.70 -18.80
N LEU A 1018 28.86 10.57 -18.87
CA LEU A 1018 29.43 11.26 -17.73
C LEU A 1018 28.98 12.72 -17.72
N ILE A 1019 28.09 13.08 -16.80
CA ILE A 1019 27.65 14.46 -16.61
C ILE A 1019 28.47 15.06 -15.48
N SER A 1020 29.25 16.11 -15.77
CA SER A 1020 29.96 16.82 -14.72
C SER A 1020 30.22 18.29 -15.03
N HIS A 1021 30.53 19.05 -13.99
CA HIS A 1021 31.16 20.37 -14.09
C HIS A 1021 32.67 20.34 -13.81
N LEU A 1022 33.24 19.19 -13.42
CA LEU A 1022 34.66 19.05 -13.15
C LEU A 1022 35.44 18.97 -14.46
N ASP A 1023 36.28 19.98 -14.71
CA ASP A 1023 37.09 20.04 -15.93
C ASP A 1023 38.11 18.90 -16.01
N SER A 1024 38.60 18.38 -14.88
CA SER A 1024 39.51 17.23 -14.84
C SER A 1024 38.92 15.92 -15.37
N LEU A 1025 37.59 15.82 -15.46
CA LEU A 1025 36.89 14.68 -16.05
C LEU A 1025 36.67 14.84 -17.56
N LYS A 1026 36.98 16.00 -18.15
CA LYS A 1026 36.93 16.17 -19.61
C LYS A 1026 38.04 15.38 -20.30
N ASP A 1027 39.22 15.32 -19.69
CA ASP A 1027 40.41 14.66 -20.25
C ASP A 1027 40.31 13.13 -20.34
N ILE A 1028 39.19 12.54 -19.91
CA ILE A 1028 38.97 11.09 -19.84
C ILE A 1028 37.77 10.61 -20.66
N VAL A 1029 36.99 11.53 -21.24
CA VAL A 1029 35.85 11.16 -22.09
C VAL A 1029 36.35 10.88 -23.50
N ASP A 1030 35.74 9.89 -24.16
CA ASP A 1030 36.06 9.55 -25.55
C ASP A 1030 35.31 10.48 -26.52
N MET A 1031 34.15 11.02 -26.12
CA MET A 1031 33.37 12.00 -26.89
C MET A 1031 32.79 13.07 -25.95
N GLU A 1032 32.68 14.33 -26.40
CA GLU A 1032 32.06 15.42 -25.64
C GLU A 1032 30.77 15.90 -26.34
N ILE A 1033 29.65 15.83 -25.63
CA ILE A 1033 28.40 16.49 -26.00
C ILE A 1033 28.33 17.82 -25.27
N SER A 1034 28.00 18.86 -26.01
CA SER A 1034 27.99 20.22 -25.48
C SER A 1034 26.60 20.82 -25.48
N ILE A 1035 26.32 21.68 -24.49
CA ILE A 1035 25.04 22.38 -24.37
C ILE A 1035 25.28 23.87 -24.49
N ASP A 1036 24.79 24.44 -25.59
CA ASP A 1036 24.89 25.87 -25.89
C ASP A 1036 23.56 26.57 -25.60
N LYS A 1037 23.57 27.90 -25.58
CA LYS A 1037 22.35 28.71 -25.47
C LYS A 1037 22.01 29.35 -26.80
N ASN A 1038 20.89 28.97 -27.40
CA ASN A 1038 20.33 29.62 -28.57
C ASN A 1038 19.08 30.42 -28.18
N ASN A 1039 19.07 31.74 -28.45
CA ASN A 1039 17.96 32.65 -28.10
C ASN A 1039 17.48 32.56 -26.63
N GLY A 1040 18.40 32.31 -25.70
CA GLY A 1040 18.12 32.18 -24.27
C GLY A 1040 17.65 30.79 -23.82
N TYR A 1041 17.48 29.84 -24.76
CA TYR A 1041 17.12 28.45 -24.50
C TYR A 1041 18.34 27.53 -24.63
N ALA A 1042 18.38 26.47 -23.84
CA ALA A 1042 19.41 25.44 -24.02
C ALA A 1042 19.19 24.69 -25.34
N ARG A 1043 20.30 24.35 -26.01
CA ARG A 1043 20.32 23.51 -27.21
C ARG A 1043 21.45 22.49 -27.07
N ILE A 1044 21.13 21.21 -27.29
CA ILE A 1044 22.15 20.17 -27.33
C ILE A 1044 22.85 20.20 -28.70
N ASN A 1045 24.18 20.11 -28.67
CA ASN A 1045 25.00 19.95 -29.85
C ASN A 1045 25.81 18.67 -29.63
N GLN A 1046 25.38 17.62 -30.33
CA GLN A 1046 26.05 16.33 -30.39
C GLN A 1046 27.25 16.40 -31.32
#